data_AF-A0A2W4N1U1-F1
#
_entry.id   AF-A0A2W4N1U1-F1
#
_cell.length_a   1.000
_cell.length_b   1.000
_cell.length_c   1.000
_cell.angle_alpha   90.00
_cell.angle_beta   90.00
_cell.angle_gamma   90.00
#
_symmetry.space_group_name_H-M   'P 1'
#
loop_
_entity.id
_entity.type
_entity.pdbx_description
1 polymer ?
#
loop_
_entity_poly.entity_id
_entity_poly.type
_entity_poly.pdbx_seq_one_letter_code
_entity_poly.pdbx_strand_id
1 'polypeptide(L)'
;MDLEAGAGGLLAVFGAGGGENLRGIIITLGVLGTLVYLVKANGFAARLRSVIQEAIFANWQLALLGAAAIVLSLASGWRTWDGMRNFTGEPLLSLMITFGIQAVMLIVAWLIGESFAVGMNQRLDGNKRPRRPADAAVGMVLGLAIAGAVFYWALHVFGAVSWTRTADLSFDWVRFATVAMYFLMGLLVLAAFAFSISRGGQLAVPYLQGARVIARNAVLWVMFLACMGTSVFFSFDSFFGSIFPEDQRKRAAELRAQNQVSGLLADIRETIATRRTTETIALFESLQWKAYDSQLTQLVHYAQEASSEIEDFFHQQLEERRRLVAEQQERISTAQSGQAGLLTRKTSLTEELARIRSERPALAAEYAQHKSELDAKAKEVDAKRVEALAEARGVEGTGKEGRGPVYRQRMAELSKLQAEYEIKKERTDDAQKRLAAAERRIAELERELATIDGDLAKLSSEVAAAEQRIRATERGIVTGGTRQEPTSILPAFEQARAAFRQDPTVEKLASLQQLCRQLQAALASTPSTETKAREVDCSPDQANEAAAVVFALNRGLEKFNTECAGGERLNQLQTADELFGFARKCLADSGLPSADTETLRGRINAAELNRDDKAHRFVVTLNAFHDGNYLAYLSLAIAIGLDSLIFMAGLFGANAVRSPLSDVPSTKARSAQQLEAIVDTALMPHKLETARTVLAAMQPITPIDGFMAEVVIQDDDPHAADLRRVMNAGATIGAVRQPVPGIPRYEVRSELFEYLSFVTKREFEADKQHAALAEMERIISVALLPDVGRNADVVLSHLNPIREEAGFMAEVHLTDIPREHEQIVRTALNAGATFKRVERSDDRGLHYRIHGDFYRVLVNIRARLLSTTATLQNHAAAAPLIDGGSLHPAMTTVEAPIARERQLPHEPRNGTAKESDDAWREEVLVTLLDGLNLPLESYTRLAERKVAEAAVAAGRALYRMASDNLHLRKALIDRRRDWEARVENVRRRLLDECPGQPAKLAIVDETARSVADLIPALLLSPEAGFLDELIEHLEAAAGADALVQPAEQNLLMQLRDLQSFDLASETPWTHARVLIEHFETGSASPLN
;
A
#
# COMPACT_ATOMS: atom_id res chain seq x y z
N MET A 1 -25.03 -19.68 11.51
CA MET A 1 -26.02 -19.82 12.59
C MET A 1 -25.28 -20.20 13.86
N ASP A 2 -25.82 -19.71 14.96
CA ASP A 2 -25.53 -20.03 16.35
C ASP A 2 -24.52 -19.15 17.10
N LEU A 3 -25.11 -18.44 18.06
CA LEU A 3 -24.74 -17.19 18.71
C LEU A 3 -23.96 -17.44 20.01
N GLU A 4 -23.20 -18.54 20.10
CA GLU A 4 -22.56 -18.98 21.36
C GLU A 4 -21.04 -18.73 21.44
N ALA A 5 -20.38 -18.33 20.35
CA ALA A 5 -18.92 -18.09 20.37
C ALA A 5 -18.48 -16.78 21.07
N GLY A 6 -19.43 -15.91 21.47
CA GLY A 6 -19.14 -14.62 22.11
C GLY A 6 -18.93 -14.66 23.63
N ALA A 7 -19.30 -15.74 24.31
CA ALA A 7 -19.22 -15.84 25.76
C ALA A 7 -17.90 -16.45 26.29
N GLY A 8 -17.12 -17.11 25.42
CA GLY A 8 -15.86 -17.77 25.81
C GLY A 8 -14.69 -16.83 26.13
N GLY A 9 -14.72 -15.59 25.64
CA GLY A 9 -13.63 -14.62 25.82
C GLY A 9 -13.57 -13.95 27.20
N LEU A 10 -14.68 -13.95 27.95
CA LEU A 10 -14.76 -13.31 29.28
C LEU A 10 -14.26 -14.22 30.42
N LEU A 11 -14.21 -15.54 30.21
CA LEU A 11 -13.79 -16.51 31.24
C LEU A 11 -12.33 -16.96 31.11
N ALA A 12 -11.69 -16.75 29.94
CA ALA A 12 -10.30 -17.13 29.72
C ALA A 12 -9.26 -16.19 30.38
N VAL A 13 -9.67 -15.01 30.87
CA VAL A 13 -8.79 -14.05 31.58
C VAL A 13 -8.53 -14.44 33.04
N PHE A 14 -9.25 -15.42 33.60
CA PHE A 14 -9.18 -15.76 35.03
C PHE A 14 -8.37 -17.02 35.37
N GLY A 15 -7.66 -17.59 34.39
CA GLY A 15 -7.04 -18.91 34.51
C GLY A 15 -5.51 -18.93 34.54
N ALA A 16 -4.84 -18.12 35.36
CA ALA A 16 -3.49 -18.43 35.87
C ALA A 16 -2.93 -17.35 36.82
N GLY A 17 -2.58 -17.75 38.05
CA GLY A 17 -1.54 -17.08 38.85
C GLY A 17 -2.00 -16.30 40.09
N GLY A 18 -1.54 -16.75 41.27
CA GLY A 18 -1.12 -15.93 42.42
C GLY A 18 -2.19 -15.20 43.25
N GLY A 19 -2.20 -15.43 44.57
CA GLY A 19 -3.11 -14.81 45.55
C GLY A 19 -3.10 -13.28 45.64
N GLU A 20 -2.20 -12.58 44.94
CA GLU A 20 -2.19 -11.11 44.81
C GLU A 20 -3.23 -10.60 43.79
N ASN A 21 -3.56 -11.38 42.76
CA ASN A 21 -4.55 -11.01 41.75
C ASN A 21 -5.98 -10.98 42.30
N LEU A 22 -6.27 -11.77 43.35
CA LEU A 22 -7.60 -11.81 43.98
C LEU A 22 -7.94 -10.50 44.71
N ARG A 23 -6.95 -9.86 45.34
CA ARG A 23 -7.13 -8.54 45.98
C ARG A 23 -7.38 -7.45 44.93
N GLY A 24 -6.66 -7.49 43.81
CA GLY A 24 -6.86 -6.57 42.69
C GLY A 24 -8.26 -6.70 42.07
N ILE A 25 -8.76 -7.92 41.92
CA ILE A 25 -10.11 -8.22 41.39
C ILE A 25 -11.21 -7.74 42.35
N ILE A 26 -11.05 -7.96 43.66
CA ILE A 26 -12.05 -7.52 44.65
C ILE A 26 -12.10 -5.98 44.73
N ILE A 27 -10.95 -5.29 44.63
CA ILE A 27 -10.91 -3.82 44.63
C ILE A 27 -11.52 -3.27 43.34
N THR A 28 -11.22 -3.84 42.17
CA THR A 28 -11.83 -3.40 40.91
C THR A 28 -13.32 -3.67 40.85
N LEU A 29 -13.80 -4.83 41.30
CA LEU A 29 -15.25 -5.11 41.44
C LEU A 29 -15.91 -4.20 42.47
N GLY A 30 -15.21 -3.87 43.57
CA GLY A 30 -15.68 -2.94 44.60
C GLY A 30 -15.83 -1.52 44.07
N VAL A 31 -14.84 -1.02 43.31
CA VAL A 31 -14.85 0.30 42.67
C VAL A 31 -15.90 0.37 41.56
N LEU A 32 -16.02 -0.68 40.73
CA LEU A 32 -17.04 -0.74 39.69
C LEU A 32 -18.45 -0.81 40.31
N GLY A 33 -18.61 -1.58 41.38
CA GLY A 33 -19.86 -1.66 42.15
C GLY A 33 -20.24 -0.33 42.80
N THR A 34 -19.27 0.41 43.37
CA THR A 34 -19.52 1.75 43.93
C THR A 34 -19.79 2.79 42.86
N LEU A 35 -19.13 2.73 41.70
CA LEU A 35 -19.39 3.62 40.57
C LEU A 35 -20.80 3.40 40.00
N VAL A 36 -21.19 2.13 39.81
CA VAL A 36 -22.55 1.77 39.37
C VAL A 36 -23.59 2.19 40.42
N TYR A 37 -23.30 2.01 41.71
CA TYR A 37 -24.18 2.45 42.78
C TYR A 37 -24.32 3.98 42.81
N LEU A 38 -23.23 4.75 42.69
CA LEU A 38 -23.25 6.22 42.66
C LEU A 38 -23.99 6.77 41.42
N VAL A 39 -23.79 6.15 40.25
CA VAL A 39 -24.48 6.51 39.01
C VAL A 39 -25.98 6.23 39.09
N LYS A 40 -26.38 5.16 39.80
CA LYS A 40 -27.79 4.79 40.00
C LYS A 40 -28.45 5.61 41.12
N ALA A 41 -27.71 5.94 42.19
CA ALA A 41 -28.18 6.69 43.35
C ALA A 41 -28.46 8.17 43.04
N ASN A 42 -27.69 8.78 42.12
CA ASN A 42 -27.86 10.20 41.75
C ASN A 42 -28.98 10.45 40.71
N GLY A 43 -29.79 9.44 40.36
CA GLY A 43 -30.81 9.58 39.32
C GLY A 43 -30.24 9.88 37.92
N PHE A 44 -28.91 9.87 37.76
CA PHE A 44 -28.22 10.11 36.50
C PHE A 44 -28.59 9.05 35.47
N ALA A 45 -28.68 7.78 35.86
CA ALA A 45 -29.13 6.72 34.96
C ALA A 45 -30.59 6.90 34.49
N ALA A 46 -31.47 7.45 35.33
CA ALA A 46 -32.86 7.72 34.97
C ALA A 46 -32.99 8.96 34.06
N ARG A 47 -32.23 10.03 34.35
CA ARG A 47 -32.10 11.22 33.50
C ARG A 47 -31.43 10.91 32.17
N LEU A 48 -30.37 10.10 32.18
CA LEU A 48 -29.67 9.67 30.97
C LEU A 48 -30.58 8.78 30.14
N ARG A 49 -31.36 7.90 30.77
CA ARG A 49 -32.36 7.08 30.06
C ARG A 49 -33.46 7.94 29.47
N SER A 50 -34.00 8.93 30.18
CA SER A 50 -35.02 9.83 29.62
C SER A 50 -34.48 10.70 28.50
N VAL A 51 -33.25 11.23 28.64
CA VAL A 51 -32.56 12.01 27.60
C VAL A 51 -32.23 11.16 26.37
N ILE A 52 -31.79 9.91 26.57
CA ILE A 52 -31.56 8.95 25.47
C ILE A 52 -32.89 8.57 24.81
N GLN A 53 -33.97 8.40 25.57
CA GLN A 53 -35.29 8.08 25.04
C GLN A 53 -35.84 9.26 24.22
N GLU A 54 -35.78 10.49 24.73
CA GLU A 54 -36.19 11.70 24.02
C GLU A 54 -35.32 11.96 22.78
N ALA A 55 -34.00 11.74 22.86
CA ALA A 55 -33.09 11.90 21.71
C ALA A 55 -33.32 10.83 20.62
N ILE A 56 -33.64 9.59 21.00
CA ILE A 56 -33.96 8.50 20.06
C ILE A 56 -35.30 8.75 19.36
N PHE A 57 -36.30 9.27 20.07
CA PHE A 57 -37.65 9.44 19.51
C PHE A 57 -37.87 10.79 18.78
N ALA A 58 -37.12 11.85 19.09
CA ALA A 58 -37.26 13.14 18.41
C ALA A 58 -36.48 13.22 17.09
N ASN A 59 -35.33 12.52 16.97
CA ASN A 59 -34.54 12.49 15.75
C ASN A 59 -33.65 11.22 15.67
N TRP A 60 -34.23 10.11 15.21
CA TRP A 60 -33.59 8.78 15.24
C TRP A 60 -32.24 8.71 14.51
N GLN A 61 -32.02 9.54 13.48
CA GLN A 61 -30.77 9.62 12.74
C GLN A 61 -29.62 10.13 13.62
N LEU A 62 -29.90 11.11 14.48
CA LEU A 62 -28.93 11.65 15.44
C LEU A 62 -28.56 10.64 16.50
N ALA A 63 -29.55 9.93 17.03
CA ALA A 63 -29.30 8.90 18.02
C ALA A 63 -28.50 7.73 17.43
N LEU A 64 -28.75 7.37 16.17
CA LEU A 64 -28.01 6.31 15.47
C LEU A 64 -26.56 6.71 15.18
N LEU A 65 -26.31 7.92 14.67
CA LEU A 65 -24.95 8.42 14.42
C LEU A 65 -24.16 8.59 15.73
N GLY A 66 -24.78 9.14 16.78
CA GLY A 66 -24.17 9.27 18.10
C GLY A 66 -23.87 7.91 18.75
N ALA A 67 -24.80 6.96 18.67
CA ALA A 67 -24.59 5.60 19.17
C ALA A 67 -23.49 4.86 18.38
N ALA A 68 -23.45 5.02 17.05
CA ALA A 68 -22.40 4.45 16.22
C ALA A 68 -21.01 5.03 16.59
N ALA A 69 -20.91 6.34 16.84
CA ALA A 69 -19.68 6.98 17.28
C ALA A 69 -19.19 6.41 18.63
N ILE A 70 -20.09 6.22 19.59
CA ILE A 70 -19.76 5.64 20.90
C ILE A 70 -19.32 4.18 20.76
N VAL A 71 -20.04 3.37 20.00
CA VAL A 71 -19.70 1.95 19.78
C VAL A 71 -18.35 1.81 19.06
N LEU A 72 -18.11 2.61 18.02
CA LEU A 72 -16.83 2.63 17.30
C LEU A 72 -15.68 3.12 18.20
N SER A 73 -15.92 4.12 19.04
CA SER A 73 -14.90 4.60 20.00
C SER A 73 -14.59 3.58 21.08
N LEU A 74 -15.57 2.79 21.54
CA LEU A 74 -15.33 1.64 22.43
C LEU A 74 -14.57 0.52 21.72
N ALA A 75 -14.91 0.22 20.47
CA ALA A 75 -14.23 -0.81 19.67
C ALA A 75 -12.77 -0.44 19.34
N SER A 76 -12.53 0.81 18.92
CA SER A 76 -11.18 1.35 18.72
C SER A 76 -10.44 1.40 20.07
N GLY A 77 -11.09 1.93 21.11
CA GLY A 77 -10.54 2.02 22.46
C GLY A 77 -10.11 0.67 23.04
N TRP A 78 -10.85 -0.42 22.79
CA TRP A 78 -10.44 -1.77 23.16
C TRP A 78 -9.11 -2.18 22.51
N ARG A 79 -8.96 -1.89 21.21
CA ARG A 79 -7.73 -2.21 20.45
C ARG A 79 -6.56 -1.34 20.87
N THR A 80 -6.80 -0.05 21.09
CA THR A 80 -5.79 0.86 21.65
C THR A 80 -5.36 0.40 23.03
N TRP A 81 -6.30 -0.03 23.88
CA TRP A 81 -6.03 -0.49 25.25
C TRP A 81 -5.19 -1.74 25.26
N ASP A 82 -5.53 -2.72 24.42
CA ASP A 82 -4.77 -3.96 24.28
C ASP A 82 -3.32 -3.70 23.82
N GLY A 83 -3.12 -2.86 22.80
CA GLY A 83 -1.78 -2.46 22.37
C GLY A 83 -1.00 -1.68 23.43
N MET A 84 -1.66 -0.78 24.15
CA MET A 84 -1.03 0.02 25.22
C MET A 84 -0.71 -0.81 26.46
N ARG A 85 -1.54 -1.79 26.80
CA ARG A 85 -1.30 -2.77 27.87
C ARG A 85 -0.06 -3.60 27.54
N ASN A 86 0.08 -4.03 26.29
CA ASN A 86 1.28 -4.74 25.84
C ASN A 86 2.55 -3.89 25.93
N PHE A 87 2.42 -2.56 25.81
CA PHE A 87 3.55 -1.63 25.90
C PHE A 87 3.95 -1.30 27.35
N THR A 88 2.99 -0.96 28.21
CA THR A 88 3.28 -0.48 29.57
C THR A 88 3.41 -1.61 30.59
N GLY A 89 2.85 -2.79 30.32
CA GLY A 89 2.70 -3.88 31.30
C GLY A 89 1.64 -3.59 32.39
N GLU A 90 1.10 -2.37 32.44
CA GLU A 90 0.21 -1.88 33.49
C GLU A 90 -1.21 -1.66 32.94
N PRO A 91 -2.18 -2.53 33.29
CA PRO A 91 -3.50 -2.52 32.65
C PRO A 91 -4.35 -1.31 33.02
N LEU A 92 -4.20 -0.77 34.24
CA LEU A 92 -4.99 0.36 34.74
C LEU A 92 -4.53 1.68 34.11
N LEU A 93 -3.21 1.90 34.04
CA LEU A 93 -2.62 3.08 33.41
C LEU A 93 -3.00 3.12 31.92
N SER A 94 -2.89 1.99 31.24
CA SER A 94 -3.28 1.84 29.83
C SER A 94 -4.75 2.20 29.61
N LEU A 95 -5.64 1.77 30.50
CA LEU A 95 -7.07 2.07 30.39
C LEU A 95 -7.36 3.57 30.57
N MET A 96 -6.70 4.24 31.52
CA MET A 96 -6.89 5.68 31.71
C MET A 96 -6.39 6.52 30.53
N ILE A 97 -5.24 6.17 29.96
CA ILE A 97 -4.68 6.87 28.80
C ILE A 97 -5.57 6.65 27.57
N THR A 98 -6.00 5.42 27.31
CA THR A 98 -6.88 5.11 26.17
C THR A 98 -8.25 5.77 26.29
N PHE A 99 -8.84 5.82 27.47
CA PHE A 99 -10.05 6.61 27.71
C PHE A 99 -9.83 8.09 27.38
N GLY A 100 -8.70 8.67 27.81
CA GLY A 100 -8.33 10.05 27.50
C GLY A 100 -8.21 10.31 26.00
N ILE A 101 -7.49 9.44 25.27
CA ILE A 101 -7.30 9.55 23.81
C ILE A 101 -8.64 9.48 23.09
N GLN A 102 -9.47 8.48 23.41
CA GLN A 102 -10.75 8.24 22.75
C GLN A 102 -11.78 9.36 23.04
N ALA A 103 -11.85 9.84 24.29
CA ALA A 103 -12.72 10.95 24.65
C ALA A 103 -12.35 12.25 23.94
N VAL A 104 -11.06 12.60 23.92
CA VAL A 104 -10.57 13.79 23.20
C VAL A 104 -10.82 13.65 21.70
N MET A 105 -10.51 12.50 21.12
CA MET A 105 -10.70 12.25 19.69
C MET A 105 -12.16 12.42 19.27
N LEU A 106 -13.12 11.89 20.04
CA LEU A 106 -14.55 12.02 19.76
C LEU A 106 -15.04 13.47 19.89
N ILE A 107 -14.66 14.16 20.98
CA ILE A 107 -15.04 15.57 21.21
C ILE A 107 -14.50 16.47 20.10
N VAL A 108 -13.25 16.26 19.71
CA VAL A 108 -12.60 17.09 18.69
C VAL A 108 -13.18 16.81 17.30
N ALA A 109 -13.48 15.55 16.96
CA ALA A 109 -14.19 15.22 15.72
C ALA A 109 -15.54 15.94 15.63
N TRP A 110 -16.28 15.99 16.74
CA TRP A 110 -17.54 16.74 16.83
C TRP A 110 -17.35 18.25 16.65
N LEU A 111 -16.39 18.85 17.36
CA LEU A 111 -16.09 20.28 17.26
C LEU A 111 -15.62 20.69 15.86
N ILE A 112 -14.85 19.83 15.19
CA ILE A 112 -14.48 20.03 13.79
C ILE A 112 -15.75 20.05 12.93
N GLY A 113 -16.67 19.10 13.11
CA GLY A 113 -17.96 19.07 12.41
C GLY A 113 -18.79 20.34 12.59
N GLU A 114 -18.97 20.82 13.82
CA GLU A 114 -19.67 22.07 14.10
C GLU A 114 -19.02 23.27 13.39
N SER A 115 -17.68 23.29 13.34
CA SER A 115 -16.94 24.38 12.73
C SER A 115 -17.07 24.43 11.20
N PHE A 116 -17.23 23.27 10.54
CA PHE A 116 -17.56 23.21 9.11
C PHE A 116 -18.98 23.69 8.84
N ALA A 117 -19.94 23.30 9.68
CA ALA A 117 -21.33 23.74 9.54
C ALA A 117 -21.47 25.28 9.60
N VAL A 118 -20.81 25.92 10.57
CA VAL A 118 -20.86 27.38 10.77
C VAL A 118 -20.05 28.15 9.71
N GLY A 119 -19.02 27.53 9.15
CA GLY A 119 -18.10 28.18 8.22
C GLY A 119 -18.59 28.32 6.78
N MET A 120 -19.46 27.41 6.31
CA MET A 120 -19.91 27.37 4.91
C MET A 120 -20.91 28.49 4.53
N ASN A 121 -21.67 29.02 5.49
CA ASN A 121 -22.75 30.00 5.23
C ASN A 121 -22.34 31.47 5.42
N GLN A 122 -21.06 31.74 5.70
CA GLN A 122 -20.55 33.11 5.86
C GLN A 122 -20.34 33.77 4.48
N ARG A 123 -21.11 34.82 4.19
CA ARG A 123 -20.85 35.67 3.01
C ARG A 123 -19.70 36.63 3.31
N LEU A 124 -18.79 36.81 2.35
CA LEU A 124 -17.76 37.86 2.41
C LEU A 124 -18.45 39.23 2.41
N ASP A 125 -18.08 40.10 3.35
CA ASP A 125 -18.50 41.51 3.32
C ASP A 125 -18.22 42.09 1.93
N GLY A 126 -19.29 42.55 1.27
CA GLY A 126 -19.25 43.12 -0.08
C GLY A 126 -18.47 44.43 -0.19
N ASN A 127 -17.94 44.95 0.92
CA ASN A 127 -17.01 46.08 0.92
C ASN A 127 -15.62 45.65 0.43
N LYS A 128 -15.53 45.36 -0.88
CA LYS A 128 -14.25 45.32 -1.58
C LYS A 128 -13.63 46.71 -1.50
N ARG A 129 -12.66 46.90 -0.60
CA ARG A 129 -11.67 47.97 -0.79
C ARG A 129 -11.05 47.77 -2.18
N PRO A 130 -10.91 48.82 -3.01
CA PRO A 130 -10.24 48.69 -4.29
C PRO A 130 -8.82 48.17 -4.05
N ARG A 131 -8.53 46.97 -4.56
CA ARG A 131 -7.18 46.38 -4.47
C ARG A 131 -6.21 47.33 -5.16
N ARG A 132 -5.17 47.77 -4.45
CA ARG A 132 -4.13 48.60 -5.05
C ARG A 132 -3.26 47.69 -5.94
N PRO A 133 -2.75 48.18 -7.08
CA PRO A 133 -1.87 47.39 -7.96
C PRO A 133 -0.59 46.91 -7.23
N ALA A 134 -0.19 47.60 -6.16
CA ALA A 134 0.91 47.18 -5.28
C ALA A 134 0.68 45.84 -4.58
N ASP A 135 -0.57 45.52 -4.18
CA ASP A 135 -0.88 44.26 -3.49
C ASP A 135 -0.75 43.05 -4.44
N ALA A 136 -1.04 43.25 -5.72
CA ALA A 136 -0.87 42.24 -6.76
C ALA A 136 0.62 42.00 -7.07
N ALA A 137 1.44 43.06 -7.09
CA ALA A 137 2.88 42.96 -7.28
C ALA A 137 3.56 42.23 -6.11
N VAL A 138 3.17 42.55 -4.86
CA VAL A 138 3.68 41.86 -3.66
C VAL A 138 3.28 40.38 -3.67
N GLY A 139 2.04 40.06 -4.06
CA GLY A 139 1.59 38.67 -4.21
C GLY A 139 2.36 37.89 -5.29
N MET A 140 2.68 38.53 -6.41
CA MET A 140 3.46 37.94 -7.49
C MET A 140 4.90 37.65 -7.08
N VAL A 141 5.56 38.61 -6.41
CA VAL A 141 6.94 38.46 -5.92
C VAL A 141 7.02 37.36 -4.87
N LEU A 142 6.07 37.32 -3.93
CA LEU A 142 6.00 36.28 -2.91
C LEU A 142 5.75 34.89 -3.52
N GLY A 143 4.85 34.81 -4.51
CA GLY A 143 4.56 33.57 -5.23
C GLY A 143 5.78 33.03 -5.99
N LEU A 144 6.50 33.90 -6.71
CA LEU A 144 7.73 33.52 -7.42
C LEU A 144 8.84 33.10 -6.45
N ALA A 145 8.98 33.78 -5.32
CA ALA A 145 9.97 33.42 -4.31
C ALA A 145 9.69 32.04 -3.68
N ILE A 146 8.43 31.74 -3.35
CA ILE A 146 8.02 30.44 -2.81
C ILE A 146 8.20 29.34 -3.86
N ALA A 147 7.79 29.57 -5.10
CA ALA A 147 7.98 28.61 -6.19
C ALA A 147 9.47 28.31 -6.42
N GLY A 148 10.33 29.33 -6.41
CA GLY A 148 11.78 29.17 -6.52
C GLY A 148 12.38 28.36 -5.35
N ALA A 149 11.94 28.62 -4.12
CA ALA A 149 12.38 27.88 -2.94
C ALA A 149 11.98 26.39 -2.99
N VAL A 150 10.74 26.10 -3.39
CA VAL A 150 10.24 24.73 -3.55
C VAL A 150 10.98 24.00 -4.68
N PHE A 151 11.23 24.68 -5.80
CA PHE A 151 12.00 24.10 -6.91
C PHE A 151 13.43 23.76 -6.50
N TYR A 152 14.10 24.67 -5.80
CA TYR A 152 15.43 24.45 -5.26
C TYR A 152 15.47 23.26 -4.28
N TRP A 153 14.49 23.19 -3.37
CA TRP A 153 14.36 22.06 -2.45
C TRP A 153 14.14 20.73 -3.17
N ALA A 154 13.28 20.69 -4.19
CA ALA A 154 13.03 19.49 -4.98
C ALA A 154 14.29 19.00 -5.72
N LEU A 155 15.07 19.92 -6.31
CA LEU A 155 16.35 19.56 -6.96
C LEU A 155 17.35 18.91 -6.00
N HIS A 156 17.34 19.33 -4.73
CA HIS A 156 18.24 18.79 -3.72
C HIS A 156 17.79 17.40 -3.21
N VAL A 157 16.48 17.19 -3.01
CA VAL A 157 15.93 15.90 -2.52
C VAL A 157 16.09 14.79 -3.56
N PHE A 158 15.85 15.09 -4.84
CA PHE A 158 15.96 14.10 -5.92
C PHE A 158 17.39 13.90 -6.44
N GLY A 159 18.39 14.51 -5.79
CA GLY A 159 19.80 14.33 -6.11
C GLY A 159 20.20 14.85 -7.48
N ALA A 160 19.48 15.85 -8.02
CA ALA A 160 19.88 16.55 -9.25
C ALA A 160 21.04 17.54 -8.99
N VAL A 161 21.15 18.01 -7.74
CA VAL A 161 22.27 18.80 -7.22
C VAL A 161 22.72 18.16 -5.91
N SER A 162 23.98 17.74 -5.81
CA SER A 162 24.55 17.21 -4.57
C SER A 162 25.74 18.03 -4.11
N TRP A 163 25.72 18.43 -2.84
CA TRP A 163 26.83 19.14 -2.22
C TRP A 163 27.76 18.12 -1.55
N THR A 164 28.89 17.82 -2.18
CA THR A 164 29.91 16.96 -1.58
C THR A 164 30.75 17.76 -0.58
N ARG A 165 31.26 17.12 0.49
CA ARG A 165 32.08 17.78 1.54
C ARG A 165 33.35 18.46 1.02
N THR A 166 33.72 18.24 -0.24
CA THR A 166 34.88 18.82 -0.92
C THR A 166 34.54 20.03 -1.81
N ALA A 167 33.34 20.61 -1.65
CA ALA A 167 32.90 21.81 -2.38
C ALA A 167 32.87 21.68 -3.91
N ASP A 168 32.72 20.45 -4.43
CA ASP A 168 32.53 20.21 -5.86
C ASP A 168 31.03 20.04 -6.17
N LEU A 169 30.51 20.92 -7.02
CA LEU A 169 29.11 20.94 -7.48
C LEU A 169 28.94 19.94 -8.63
N SER A 170 28.50 18.72 -8.32
CA SER A 170 28.11 17.76 -9.36
C SER A 170 26.65 17.98 -9.78
N PHE A 171 26.45 18.33 -11.06
CA PHE A 171 25.13 18.50 -11.68
C PHE A 171 24.81 17.31 -12.60
N ASP A 172 23.71 16.61 -12.31
CA ASP A 172 23.17 15.57 -13.20
C ASP A 172 22.04 16.18 -14.07
N TRP A 173 22.39 16.46 -15.33
CA TRP A 173 21.49 17.12 -16.29
C TRP A 173 20.21 16.34 -16.59
N VAL A 174 20.26 15.00 -16.52
CA VAL A 174 19.10 14.14 -16.82
C VAL A 174 18.07 14.22 -15.69
N ARG A 175 18.54 14.15 -14.43
CA ARG A 175 17.68 14.28 -13.25
C ARG A 175 17.13 15.69 -13.10
N PHE A 176 17.94 16.70 -13.40
CA PHE A 176 17.49 18.10 -13.42
C PHE A 176 16.33 18.31 -14.40
N ALA A 177 16.48 17.86 -15.66
CA ALA A 177 15.44 18.01 -16.69
C ALA A 177 14.12 17.32 -16.29
N THR A 178 14.23 16.15 -15.66
CA THR A 178 13.07 15.36 -15.21
C THR A 178 12.33 16.08 -14.08
N VAL A 179 13.05 16.57 -13.06
CA VAL A 179 12.45 17.33 -11.95
C VAL A 179 11.86 18.66 -12.43
N ALA A 180 12.55 19.35 -13.34
CA ALA A 180 12.06 20.58 -13.96
C ALA A 180 10.78 20.38 -14.75
N MET A 181 10.67 19.28 -15.52
CA MET A 181 9.46 18.94 -16.26
C MET A 181 8.27 18.69 -15.33
N TYR A 182 8.44 17.88 -14.28
CA TYR A 182 7.36 17.62 -13.32
C TYR A 182 6.97 18.87 -12.53
N PHE A 183 7.94 19.70 -12.17
CA PHE A 183 7.69 20.98 -11.50
C PHE A 183 6.91 21.95 -12.40
N LEU A 184 7.29 22.06 -13.67
CA LEU A 184 6.57 22.87 -14.66
C LEU A 184 5.13 22.38 -14.87
N MET A 185 4.93 21.06 -14.95
CA MET A 185 3.61 20.47 -15.07
C MET A 185 2.74 20.77 -13.83
N GLY A 186 3.32 20.67 -12.62
CA GLY A 186 2.65 21.07 -11.39
C GLY A 186 2.28 22.56 -11.35
N LEU A 187 3.15 23.43 -11.86
CA LEU A 187 2.92 24.88 -11.96
C LEU A 187 1.81 25.21 -12.97
N LEU A 188 1.74 24.49 -14.09
CA LEU A 188 0.67 24.63 -15.08
C LEU A 188 -0.69 24.19 -14.52
N VAL A 189 -0.75 23.10 -13.75
CA VAL A 189 -1.98 22.67 -13.07
C VAL A 189 -2.42 23.70 -12.03
N LEU A 190 -1.49 24.23 -11.23
CA LEU A 190 -1.74 25.30 -10.27
C LEU A 190 -2.20 26.59 -10.97
N ALA A 191 -1.59 26.95 -12.11
CA ALA A 191 -1.98 28.11 -12.90
C ALA A 191 -3.37 27.92 -13.52
N ALA A 192 -3.69 26.74 -14.04
CA ALA A 192 -5.02 26.41 -14.54
C ALA A 192 -6.09 26.47 -13.41
N PHE A 193 -5.74 25.99 -12.22
CA PHE A 193 -6.60 26.06 -11.03
C PHE A 193 -6.80 27.51 -10.55
N ALA A 194 -5.73 28.31 -10.50
CA ALA A 194 -5.77 29.73 -10.16
C ALA A 194 -6.54 30.57 -11.20
N PHE A 195 -6.39 30.25 -12.48
CA PHE A 195 -7.14 30.87 -13.57
C PHE A 195 -8.64 30.58 -13.45
N SER A 196 -9.01 29.34 -13.10
CA SER A 196 -10.40 28.95 -12.80
C SER A 196 -10.99 29.72 -11.60
N ILE A 197 -10.20 29.95 -10.54
CA ILE A 197 -10.60 30.77 -9.38
C ILE A 197 -10.90 32.22 -9.77
N SER A 198 -10.10 32.80 -10.67
CA SER A 198 -10.21 34.22 -11.05
C SER A 198 -11.49 34.56 -11.82
N ARG A 199 -12.12 33.57 -12.48
CA ARG A 199 -13.36 33.72 -13.25
C ARG A 199 -14.65 33.48 -12.45
N GLY A 200 -14.57 33.32 -11.13
CA GLY A 200 -15.76 33.18 -10.28
C GLY A 200 -16.51 31.85 -10.47
N GLY A 201 -15.80 30.79 -10.88
CA GLY A 201 -16.39 29.46 -11.04
C GLY A 201 -16.99 28.96 -9.73
N GLN A 202 -18.24 28.48 -9.78
CA GLN A 202 -18.98 27.87 -8.66
C GLN A 202 -18.23 26.71 -7.98
N LEU A 203 -17.22 26.15 -8.66
CA LEU A 203 -16.39 25.07 -8.14
C LEU A 203 -15.40 25.53 -7.06
N ALA A 204 -14.77 26.70 -7.17
CA ALA A 204 -13.58 27.01 -6.36
C ALA A 204 -13.86 27.78 -5.06
N VAL A 205 -14.94 28.58 -5.03
CA VAL A 205 -15.38 29.34 -3.84
C VAL A 205 -15.68 28.44 -2.64
N PRO A 206 -16.40 27.31 -2.76
CA PRO A 206 -16.66 26.42 -1.61
C PRO A 206 -15.39 25.73 -1.10
N TYR A 207 -14.43 25.37 -1.95
CA TYR A 207 -13.15 24.79 -1.51
C TYR A 207 -12.27 25.79 -0.76
N LEU A 208 -12.24 27.06 -1.18
CA LEU A 208 -11.52 28.12 -0.46
C LEU A 208 -12.18 28.46 0.88
N GLN A 209 -13.51 28.38 0.97
CA GLN A 209 -14.25 28.48 2.23
C GLN A 209 -13.91 27.30 3.15
N GLY A 210 -13.92 26.06 2.65
CA GLY A 210 -13.51 24.87 3.40
C GLY A 210 -12.05 24.93 3.90
N ALA A 211 -11.11 25.34 3.03
CA ALA A 211 -9.71 25.51 3.40
C ALA A 211 -9.49 26.59 4.46
N ARG A 212 -10.25 27.69 4.41
CA ARG A 212 -10.22 28.74 5.44
C ARG A 212 -10.72 28.21 6.79
N VAL A 213 -11.80 27.43 6.79
CA VAL A 213 -12.33 26.81 8.02
C VAL A 213 -11.31 25.85 8.62
N ILE A 214 -10.67 25.01 7.80
CA ILE A 214 -9.57 24.12 8.21
C ILE A 214 -8.43 24.92 8.85
N ALA A 215 -7.98 26.00 8.20
CA ALA A 215 -6.89 26.82 8.69
C ALA A 215 -7.23 27.55 10.00
N ARG A 216 -8.46 28.07 10.14
CA ARG A 216 -8.91 28.76 11.35
C ARG A 216 -9.00 27.83 12.56
N ASN A 217 -9.26 26.54 12.30
CA ASN A 217 -9.38 25.50 13.31
C ASN A 217 -8.21 24.51 13.28
N ALA A 218 -7.05 24.93 12.77
CA ALA A 218 -5.88 24.06 12.61
C ALA A 218 -5.44 23.40 13.93
N VAL A 219 -5.63 24.07 15.07
CA VAL A 219 -5.33 23.50 16.39
C VAL A 219 -6.18 22.27 16.70
N LEU A 220 -7.48 22.28 16.36
CA LEU A 220 -8.36 21.12 16.52
C LEU A 220 -7.92 19.98 15.62
N TRP A 221 -7.52 20.28 14.39
CA TRP A 221 -6.99 19.28 13.45
C TRP A 221 -5.67 18.65 13.93
N VAL A 222 -4.74 19.45 14.44
CA VAL A 222 -3.48 18.94 15.01
C VAL A 222 -3.75 18.07 16.23
N MET A 223 -4.64 18.50 17.12
CA MET A 223 -5.02 17.72 18.30
C MET A 223 -5.71 16.40 17.91
N PHE A 224 -6.60 16.44 16.92
CA PHE A 224 -7.25 15.25 16.37
C PHE A 224 -6.24 14.27 15.77
N LEU A 225 -5.36 14.75 14.88
CA LEU A 225 -4.35 13.93 14.20
C LEU A 225 -3.32 13.37 15.19
N ALA A 226 -2.97 14.11 16.25
CA ALA A 226 -2.10 13.61 17.30
C ALA A 226 -2.78 12.46 18.08
N CYS A 227 -4.03 12.63 18.49
CA CYS A 227 -4.79 11.59 19.20
C CYS A 227 -5.02 10.37 18.30
N MET A 228 -5.45 10.58 17.05
CA MET A 228 -5.61 9.54 16.04
C MET A 228 -4.29 8.81 15.79
N GLY A 229 -3.17 9.53 15.62
CA GLY A 229 -1.86 8.92 15.43
C GLY A 229 -1.46 8.01 16.59
N THR A 230 -1.68 8.46 17.83
CA THR A 230 -1.43 7.62 19.02
C THR A 230 -2.38 6.42 19.10
N SER A 231 -3.66 6.60 18.77
CA SER A 231 -4.66 5.54 18.78
C SER A 231 -4.34 4.47 17.73
N VAL A 232 -4.14 4.87 16.46
CA VAL A 232 -3.75 4.00 15.35
C VAL A 232 -2.48 3.22 15.68
N PHE A 233 -1.48 3.88 16.26
CA PHE A 233 -0.20 3.26 16.61
C PHE A 233 -0.36 2.07 17.57
N PHE A 234 -1.10 2.23 18.67
CA PHE A 234 -1.31 1.14 19.62
C PHE A 234 -2.34 0.11 19.11
N SER A 235 -3.40 0.56 18.42
CA SER A 235 -4.36 -0.33 17.79
C SER A 235 -3.72 -1.23 16.73
N PHE A 236 -2.74 -0.72 15.98
CA PHE A 236 -1.96 -1.47 15.01
C PHE A 236 -1.21 -2.65 15.65
N ASP A 237 -0.51 -2.45 16.76
CA ASP A 237 0.19 -3.55 17.46
C ASP A 237 -0.78 -4.64 17.92
N SER A 238 -1.95 -4.25 18.46
CA SER A 238 -3.01 -5.20 18.83
C SER A 238 -3.51 -5.99 17.62
N PHE A 239 -3.81 -5.32 16.51
CA PHE A 239 -4.25 -5.99 15.28
C PHE A 239 -3.20 -6.93 14.71
N PHE A 240 -1.94 -6.47 14.63
CA PHE A 240 -0.83 -7.26 14.12
C PHE A 240 -0.64 -8.55 14.91
N GLY A 241 -0.64 -8.49 16.25
CA GLY A 241 -0.52 -9.69 17.07
C GLY A 241 -1.73 -10.63 17.00
N SER A 242 -2.93 -10.10 16.73
CA SER A 242 -4.13 -10.93 16.56
C SER A 242 -4.22 -11.60 15.17
N ILE A 243 -3.65 -10.96 14.14
CA ILE A 243 -3.66 -11.47 12.75
C ILE A 243 -2.48 -12.41 12.51
N PHE A 244 -1.37 -12.24 13.24
CA PHE A 244 -0.13 -13.00 13.06
C PHE A 244 0.15 -13.94 14.27
N PRO A 245 -0.21 -15.23 14.19
CA PRO A 245 0.01 -16.18 15.28
C PRO A 245 1.51 -16.46 15.50
N GLU A 246 1.88 -16.82 16.74
CA GLU A 246 3.30 -16.94 17.17
C GLU A 246 4.11 -18.00 16.42
N ASP A 247 3.45 -19.01 15.87
CA ASP A 247 4.04 -20.09 15.08
C ASP A 247 4.53 -19.60 13.69
N GLN A 248 3.74 -18.76 13.02
CA GLN A 248 4.14 -18.15 11.75
C GLN A 248 5.24 -17.11 11.93
N ARG A 249 5.28 -16.42 13.09
CA ARG A 249 6.40 -15.53 13.48
C ARG A 249 7.72 -16.26 13.56
N LYS A 250 7.76 -17.40 14.24
CA LYS A 250 8.99 -18.20 14.37
C LYS A 250 9.49 -18.68 13.02
N ARG A 251 8.59 -19.18 12.17
CA ARG A 251 8.96 -19.66 10.84
C ARG A 251 9.43 -18.56 9.89
N ALA A 252 8.79 -17.38 9.93
CA ALA A 252 9.23 -16.22 9.17
C ALA A 252 10.58 -15.68 9.69
N ALA A 253 10.79 -15.68 11.00
CA ALA A 253 12.05 -15.29 11.62
C ALA A 253 13.19 -16.26 11.25
N GLU A 254 12.94 -17.57 11.18
CA GLU A 254 13.91 -18.57 10.72
C GLU A 254 14.30 -18.34 9.25
N LEU A 255 13.33 -18.13 8.36
CA LEU A 255 13.59 -17.80 6.95
C LEU A 255 14.38 -16.49 6.79
N ARG A 256 14.06 -15.47 7.60
CA ARG A 256 14.78 -14.20 7.60
C ARG A 256 16.22 -14.38 8.10
N ALA A 257 16.42 -15.12 9.18
CA ALA A 257 17.75 -15.43 9.72
C ALA A 257 18.60 -16.19 8.68
N GLN A 258 17.99 -17.09 7.92
CA GLN A 258 18.69 -17.82 6.86
C GLN A 258 19.19 -16.89 5.76
N ASN A 259 18.35 -15.95 5.29
CA ASN A 259 18.74 -14.95 4.30
C ASN A 259 19.79 -13.98 4.83
N GLN A 260 19.67 -13.52 6.07
CA GLN A 260 20.63 -12.63 6.72
C GLN A 260 21.99 -13.31 6.91
N VAL A 261 22.01 -14.57 7.38
CA VAL A 261 23.24 -15.34 7.53
C VAL A 261 23.88 -15.63 6.17
N SER A 262 23.09 -15.90 5.13
CA SER A 262 23.62 -16.02 3.76
C SER A 262 24.29 -14.72 3.29
N GLY A 263 23.69 -13.56 3.57
CA GLY A 263 24.29 -12.26 3.28
C GLY A 263 25.59 -12.04 4.06
N LEU A 264 25.59 -12.34 5.36
CA LEU A 264 26.78 -12.23 6.22
C LEU A 264 27.92 -13.16 5.76
N LEU A 265 27.61 -14.38 5.32
CA LEU A 265 28.60 -15.30 4.75
C LEU A 265 29.18 -14.79 3.43
N ALA A 266 28.36 -14.14 2.60
CA ALA A 266 28.83 -13.48 1.38
C ALA A 266 29.77 -12.30 1.72
N ASP A 267 29.38 -11.45 2.67
CA ASP A 267 30.21 -10.34 3.17
C ASP A 267 31.57 -10.84 3.73
N ILE A 268 31.55 -11.92 4.51
CA ILE A 268 32.78 -12.55 5.03
C ILE A 268 33.67 -13.00 3.87
N ARG A 269 33.10 -13.69 2.88
CA ARG A 269 33.83 -14.17 1.70
C ARG A 269 34.46 -13.03 0.91
N GLU A 270 33.71 -11.96 0.66
CA GLU A 270 34.19 -10.77 -0.04
C GLU A 270 35.30 -10.07 0.74
N THR A 271 35.15 -9.98 2.07
CA THR A 271 36.17 -9.39 2.95
C THR A 271 37.46 -10.22 2.93
N ILE A 272 37.37 -11.55 2.99
CA ILE A 272 38.54 -12.45 2.86
C ILE A 272 39.22 -12.24 1.51
N ALA A 273 38.46 -12.20 0.41
CA ALA A 273 39.01 -12.03 -0.93
C ALA A 273 39.73 -10.68 -1.07
N THR A 274 39.11 -9.60 -0.59
CA THR A 274 39.67 -8.23 -0.63
C THR A 274 40.90 -8.10 0.27
N ARG A 275 40.88 -8.70 1.46
CA ARG A 275 42.05 -8.71 2.34
C ARG A 275 43.19 -9.55 1.77
N ARG A 276 42.90 -10.73 1.21
CA ARG A 276 43.91 -11.56 0.57
C ARG A 276 44.66 -10.79 -0.52
N THR A 277 43.96 -10.07 -1.40
CA THR A 277 44.61 -9.28 -2.46
C THR A 277 45.44 -8.14 -1.88
N THR A 278 44.90 -7.40 -0.90
CA THR A 278 45.60 -6.28 -0.24
C THR A 278 46.87 -6.74 0.48
N GLU A 279 46.77 -7.81 1.29
CA GLU A 279 47.91 -8.37 2.03
C GLU A 279 48.93 -9.05 1.11
N THR A 280 48.50 -9.59 -0.04
CA THR A 280 49.41 -10.12 -1.06
C THR A 280 50.25 -9.00 -1.69
N ILE A 281 49.65 -7.84 -1.97
CA ILE A 281 50.38 -6.66 -2.45
C ILE A 281 51.36 -6.17 -1.36
N ALA A 282 50.89 -6.06 -0.12
CA ALA A 282 51.71 -5.65 1.01
C ALA A 282 52.91 -6.59 1.26
N LEU A 283 52.71 -7.90 1.10
CA LEU A 283 53.78 -8.90 1.16
C LEU A 283 54.90 -8.60 0.16
N PHE A 284 54.56 -8.36 -1.11
CA PHE A 284 55.58 -8.11 -2.15
C PHE A 284 56.21 -6.72 -2.06
N GLU A 285 55.55 -5.78 -1.39
CA GLU A 285 56.12 -4.46 -1.06
C GLU A 285 57.00 -4.47 0.19
N SER A 286 56.87 -5.48 1.05
CA SER A 286 57.61 -5.60 2.31
C SER A 286 59.13 -5.63 2.10
N LEU A 287 59.85 -5.05 3.07
CA LEU A 287 61.33 -5.03 3.06
C LEU A 287 61.91 -6.45 3.14
N GLN A 288 61.25 -7.33 3.91
CA GLN A 288 61.65 -8.71 4.13
C GLN A 288 61.57 -9.53 2.84
N TRP A 289 60.47 -9.41 2.09
CA TRP A 289 60.34 -10.08 0.80
C TRP A 289 61.33 -9.55 -0.24
N LYS A 290 61.49 -8.21 -0.32
CA LYS A 290 62.45 -7.59 -1.25
C LYS A 290 63.88 -8.04 -1.00
N ALA A 291 64.28 -8.19 0.27
CA ALA A 291 65.59 -8.73 0.62
C ALA A 291 65.75 -10.18 0.13
N TYR A 292 64.77 -11.04 0.38
CA TYR A 292 64.79 -12.43 -0.10
C TYR A 292 64.80 -12.53 -1.64
N ASP A 293 63.92 -11.78 -2.31
CA ASP A 293 63.83 -11.75 -3.79
C ASP A 293 65.13 -11.23 -4.44
N SER A 294 65.88 -10.36 -3.75
CA SER A 294 67.21 -9.92 -4.20
C SER A 294 68.24 -11.06 -4.18
N GLN A 295 68.24 -11.90 -3.13
CA GLN A 295 69.09 -13.09 -3.02
C GLN A 295 68.76 -14.11 -4.12
N LEU A 296 67.47 -14.34 -4.36
CA LEU A 296 67.00 -15.22 -5.44
C LEU A 296 67.43 -14.71 -6.83
N THR A 297 67.43 -13.38 -7.03
CA THR A 297 67.84 -12.76 -8.30
C THR A 297 69.36 -12.87 -8.52
N GLN A 298 70.15 -12.70 -7.46
CA GLN A 298 71.60 -12.91 -7.50
C GLN A 298 71.95 -14.35 -7.88
N LEU A 299 71.24 -15.33 -7.32
CA LEU A 299 71.43 -16.74 -7.68
C LEU A 299 71.16 -17.02 -9.16
N VAL A 300 70.08 -16.46 -9.71
CA VAL A 300 69.73 -16.59 -11.14
C VAL A 300 70.82 -15.98 -12.00
N HIS A 301 71.31 -14.79 -11.64
CA HIS A 301 72.40 -14.13 -12.37
C HIS A 301 73.67 -15.00 -12.39
N TYR A 302 74.08 -15.54 -11.25
CA TYR A 302 75.24 -16.43 -11.17
C TYR A 302 75.05 -17.73 -11.94
N ALA A 303 73.84 -18.29 -11.96
CA ALA A 303 73.53 -19.47 -12.75
C ALA A 303 73.57 -19.21 -14.26
N GLN A 304 73.11 -18.04 -14.71
CA GLN A 304 73.14 -17.62 -16.12
C GLN A 304 74.58 -17.32 -16.59
N GLU A 305 75.40 -16.67 -15.76
CA GLU A 305 76.81 -16.38 -16.11
C GLU A 305 77.66 -17.64 -16.23
N ALA A 306 77.35 -18.69 -15.48
CA ALA A 306 78.15 -19.91 -15.40
C ALA A 306 77.62 -21.06 -16.27
N SER A 307 76.57 -20.84 -17.07
CA SER A 307 75.87 -21.93 -17.78
C SER A 307 76.79 -22.73 -18.71
N SER A 308 77.67 -22.06 -19.46
CA SER A 308 78.60 -22.73 -20.40
C SER A 308 79.67 -23.56 -19.67
N GLU A 309 80.19 -23.06 -18.55
CA GLU A 309 81.23 -23.76 -17.77
C GLU A 309 80.68 -25.00 -17.06
N ILE A 310 79.40 -24.95 -16.69
CA ILE A 310 78.67 -26.06 -16.07
C ILE A 310 78.36 -27.13 -17.12
N GLU A 311 77.89 -26.74 -18.32
CA GLU A 311 77.60 -27.68 -19.41
C GLU A 311 78.83 -28.51 -19.80
N ASP A 312 79.99 -27.88 -19.97
CA ASP A 312 81.24 -28.57 -20.33
C ASP A 312 81.67 -29.61 -19.27
N PHE A 313 81.56 -29.26 -17.99
CA PHE A 313 81.93 -30.15 -16.88
C PHE A 313 81.00 -31.37 -16.78
N PHE A 314 79.69 -31.19 -16.97
CA PHE A 314 78.72 -32.28 -16.91
C PHE A 314 78.75 -33.18 -18.16
N HIS A 315 79.02 -32.62 -19.34
CA HIS A 315 79.23 -33.41 -20.55
C HIS A 315 80.40 -34.38 -20.41
N GLN A 316 81.54 -33.92 -19.88
CA GLN A 316 82.71 -34.78 -19.64
C GLN A 316 82.40 -35.92 -18.65
N GLN A 317 81.64 -35.66 -17.59
CA GLN A 317 81.23 -36.67 -16.61
C GLN A 317 80.27 -37.73 -17.19
N LEU A 318 79.39 -37.37 -18.12
CA LEU A 318 78.42 -38.28 -18.71
C LEU A 318 79.06 -39.25 -19.73
N GLU A 319 80.02 -38.76 -20.51
CA GLU A 319 80.72 -39.58 -21.52
C GLU A 319 81.55 -40.70 -20.89
N GLU A 320 82.29 -40.40 -19.82
CA GLU A 320 83.12 -41.37 -19.12
C GLU A 320 82.28 -42.50 -18.49
N ARG A 321 81.10 -42.17 -17.97
CA ARG A 321 80.17 -43.14 -17.37
C ARG A 321 79.49 -44.05 -18.40
N ARG A 322 79.07 -43.50 -19.55
CA ARG A 322 78.47 -44.30 -20.65
C ARG A 322 79.44 -45.36 -21.17
N ARG A 323 80.73 -45.03 -21.25
CA ARG A 323 81.78 -45.96 -21.68
C ARG A 323 81.90 -47.17 -20.73
N LEU A 324 81.86 -46.95 -19.42
CA LEU A 324 82.00 -48.01 -18.41
C LEU A 324 80.80 -48.98 -18.39
N VAL A 325 79.59 -48.47 -18.58
CA VAL A 325 78.37 -49.32 -18.62
C VAL A 325 78.34 -50.18 -19.89
N ALA A 326 78.69 -49.60 -21.04
CA ALA A 326 78.73 -50.32 -22.32
C ALA A 326 79.68 -51.54 -22.28
N GLU A 327 80.87 -51.38 -21.67
CA GLU A 327 81.85 -52.47 -21.55
C GLU A 327 81.34 -53.64 -20.68
N GLN A 328 80.57 -53.36 -19.61
CA GLN A 328 79.99 -54.42 -18.79
C GLN A 328 78.80 -55.11 -19.47
N GLN A 329 78.03 -54.39 -20.29
CA GLN A 329 76.91 -54.95 -21.04
C GLN A 329 77.38 -55.97 -22.10
N GLU A 330 78.51 -55.70 -22.76
CA GLU A 330 79.13 -56.63 -23.71
C GLU A 330 79.54 -57.95 -23.03
N ARG A 331 80.10 -57.88 -21.82
CA ARG A 331 80.50 -59.05 -21.00
C ARG A 331 79.31 -59.91 -20.57
N ILE A 332 78.15 -59.30 -20.27
CA ILE A 332 76.93 -60.04 -19.94
C ILE A 332 76.43 -60.79 -21.17
N SER A 333 76.34 -60.12 -22.32
CA SER A 333 75.80 -60.73 -23.54
C SER A 333 76.62 -61.94 -24.03
N THR A 334 77.94 -61.87 -23.89
CA THR A 334 78.87 -62.96 -24.22
C THR A 334 78.75 -64.13 -23.25
N ALA A 335 78.67 -63.87 -21.93
CA ALA A 335 78.50 -64.92 -20.92
C ALA A 335 77.13 -65.62 -20.99
N GLN A 336 76.04 -64.88 -21.25
CA GLN A 336 74.69 -65.43 -21.43
C GLN A 336 74.59 -66.33 -22.67
N SER A 337 75.24 -65.94 -23.77
CA SER A 337 75.31 -66.77 -24.98
C SER A 337 76.04 -68.10 -24.72
N GLY A 338 77.13 -68.06 -23.93
CA GLY A 338 77.83 -69.26 -23.49
C GLY A 338 76.96 -70.17 -22.59
N GLN A 339 76.17 -69.57 -21.69
CA GLN A 339 75.26 -70.29 -20.80
C GLN A 339 74.18 -71.04 -21.56
N ALA A 340 73.57 -70.41 -22.57
CA ALA A 340 72.53 -71.04 -23.40
C ALA A 340 73.05 -72.28 -24.16
N GLY A 341 74.28 -72.22 -24.67
CA GLY A 341 74.94 -73.35 -25.33
C GLY A 341 75.18 -74.54 -24.37
N LEU A 342 75.67 -74.26 -23.17
CA LEU A 342 75.92 -75.29 -22.16
C LEU A 342 74.64 -75.90 -21.59
N LEU A 343 73.56 -75.12 -21.41
CA LEU A 343 72.26 -75.62 -20.98
C LEU A 343 71.67 -76.62 -22.00
N THR A 344 71.80 -76.33 -23.30
CA THR A 344 71.34 -77.24 -24.36
C THR A 344 72.13 -78.56 -24.35
N ARG A 345 73.45 -78.49 -24.12
CA ARG A 345 74.29 -79.68 -23.98
C ARG A 345 74.00 -80.47 -22.69
N LYS A 346 73.67 -79.79 -21.59
CA LYS A 346 73.23 -80.43 -20.35
C LYS A 346 71.96 -81.25 -20.59
N THR A 347 70.96 -80.67 -21.26
CA THR A 347 69.70 -81.37 -21.54
C THR A 347 69.89 -82.65 -22.35
N SER A 348 70.75 -82.63 -23.38
CA SER A 348 71.01 -83.82 -24.19
C SER A 348 71.74 -84.93 -23.42
N LEU A 349 72.75 -84.57 -22.61
CA LEU A 349 73.48 -85.53 -21.78
C LEU A 349 72.62 -86.10 -20.65
N THR A 350 71.71 -85.31 -20.07
CA THR A 350 70.76 -85.83 -19.07
C THR A 350 69.79 -86.84 -19.65
N GLU A 351 69.33 -86.64 -20.90
CA GLU A 351 68.44 -87.57 -21.59
C GLU A 351 69.17 -88.89 -21.92
N GLU A 352 70.42 -88.81 -22.39
CA GLU A 352 71.27 -89.99 -22.64
C GLU A 352 71.52 -90.80 -21.35
N LEU A 353 71.83 -90.11 -20.24
CA LEU A 353 72.04 -90.74 -18.95
C LEU A 353 70.76 -91.41 -18.42
N ALA A 354 69.60 -90.77 -18.57
CA ALA A 354 68.32 -91.33 -18.15
C ALA A 354 68.02 -92.62 -18.93
N ARG A 355 68.28 -92.64 -20.23
CA ARG A 355 68.12 -93.83 -21.08
C ARG A 355 69.01 -94.98 -20.61
N ILE A 356 70.31 -94.78 -20.46
CA ILE A 356 71.25 -95.85 -20.07
C ILE A 356 71.01 -96.32 -18.63
N ARG A 357 70.64 -95.41 -17.70
CA ARG A 357 70.27 -95.81 -16.33
C ARG A 357 69.02 -96.70 -16.30
N SER A 358 68.08 -96.51 -17.22
CA SER A 358 66.88 -97.35 -17.32
C SER A 358 67.18 -98.77 -17.82
N GLU A 359 68.22 -98.94 -18.65
CA GLU A 359 68.66 -100.25 -19.18
C GLU A 359 69.48 -101.06 -18.17
N ARG A 360 70.20 -100.39 -17.25
CA ARG A 360 71.03 -101.03 -16.22
C ARG A 360 70.33 -102.13 -15.41
N PRO A 361 69.12 -101.95 -14.83
CA PRO A 361 68.49 -102.99 -14.02
C PRO A 361 68.14 -104.24 -14.83
N ALA A 362 67.78 -104.09 -16.11
CA ALA A 362 67.54 -105.23 -17.01
C ALA A 362 68.83 -106.01 -17.25
N LEU A 363 69.93 -105.32 -17.59
CA LEU A 363 71.25 -105.94 -17.76
C LEU A 363 71.78 -106.59 -16.47
N ALA A 364 71.50 -105.99 -15.31
CA ALA A 364 71.86 -106.54 -14.01
C ALA A 364 71.07 -107.80 -13.68
N ALA A 365 69.78 -107.83 -14.03
CA ALA A 365 68.94 -109.02 -13.90
C ALA A 365 69.40 -110.14 -14.83
N GLU A 366 69.75 -109.83 -16.09
CA GLU A 366 70.32 -110.80 -17.04
C GLU A 366 71.64 -111.39 -16.54
N TYR A 367 72.55 -110.55 -16.03
CA TYR A 367 73.80 -111.02 -15.42
C TYR A 367 73.53 -111.93 -14.20
N ALA A 368 72.65 -111.52 -13.28
CA ALA A 368 72.31 -112.30 -12.10
C ALA A 368 71.68 -113.65 -12.45
N GLN A 369 70.80 -113.68 -13.46
CA GLN A 369 70.21 -114.92 -13.96
C GLN A 369 71.29 -115.86 -14.51
N HIS A 370 72.11 -115.39 -15.46
CA HIS A 370 73.17 -116.22 -16.03
C HIS A 370 74.17 -116.67 -14.97
N LYS A 371 74.48 -115.82 -13.99
CA LYS A 371 75.39 -116.16 -12.89
C LYS A 371 74.81 -117.26 -12.01
N SER A 372 73.53 -117.17 -11.67
CA SER A 372 72.84 -118.23 -10.92
C SER A 372 72.82 -119.57 -11.68
N GLU A 373 72.60 -119.53 -12.99
CA GLU A 373 72.63 -120.70 -13.87
C GLU A 373 74.01 -121.32 -13.99
N LEU A 374 75.07 -120.48 -14.00
CA LEU A 374 76.46 -120.92 -14.00
C LEU A 374 76.82 -121.59 -12.67
N ASP A 375 76.44 -120.99 -11.54
CA ASP A 375 76.73 -121.51 -10.21
C ASP A 375 75.97 -122.82 -9.93
N ALA A 376 74.73 -122.93 -10.40
CA ALA A 376 73.99 -124.20 -10.40
C ALA A 376 74.73 -125.28 -11.21
N LYS A 377 75.24 -124.92 -12.40
CA LYS A 377 76.00 -125.86 -13.24
C LYS A 377 77.36 -126.22 -12.64
N ALA A 378 78.02 -125.29 -11.97
CA ALA A 378 79.25 -125.55 -11.23
C ALA A 378 79.04 -126.63 -10.17
N LYS A 379 77.95 -126.54 -9.40
CA LYS A 379 77.58 -127.54 -8.40
C LYS A 379 77.31 -128.91 -9.02
N GLU A 380 76.65 -128.98 -10.18
CA GLU A 380 76.46 -130.24 -10.91
C GLU A 380 77.79 -130.86 -11.35
N VAL A 381 78.71 -130.04 -11.91
CA VAL A 381 80.05 -130.47 -12.32
C VAL A 381 80.82 -131.00 -11.11
N ASP A 382 80.81 -130.28 -9.99
CA ASP A 382 81.52 -130.68 -8.78
C ASP A 382 80.92 -131.93 -8.14
N ALA A 383 79.58 -132.05 -8.06
CA ALA A 383 78.92 -133.27 -7.60
C ALA A 383 79.30 -134.47 -8.47
N LYS A 384 79.27 -134.31 -9.80
CA LYS A 384 79.65 -135.38 -10.73
C LYS A 384 81.13 -135.72 -10.67
N ARG A 385 81.97 -134.73 -10.40
CA ARG A 385 83.41 -134.91 -10.19
C ARG A 385 83.67 -135.70 -8.92
N VAL A 386 82.95 -135.42 -7.84
CA VAL A 386 83.01 -136.18 -6.58
C VAL A 386 82.55 -137.62 -6.81
N GLU A 387 81.43 -137.84 -7.51
CA GLU A 387 80.98 -139.20 -7.89
C GLU A 387 82.03 -139.98 -8.69
N ALA A 388 82.66 -139.33 -9.68
CA ALA A 388 83.72 -139.96 -10.48
C ALA A 388 84.96 -140.29 -9.64
N LEU A 389 85.37 -139.40 -8.72
CA LEU A 389 86.50 -139.62 -7.81
C LEU A 389 86.20 -140.66 -6.73
N ALA A 390 84.96 -140.74 -6.27
CA ALA A 390 84.49 -141.74 -5.30
C ALA A 390 84.49 -143.15 -5.92
N GLU A 391 83.99 -143.32 -7.16
CA GLU A 391 84.06 -144.59 -7.90
C GLU A 391 85.52 -145.01 -8.15
N ALA A 392 86.43 -144.07 -8.46
CA ALA A 392 87.85 -144.38 -8.63
C ALA A 392 88.51 -144.95 -7.36
N ARG A 393 88.00 -144.57 -6.17
CA ARG A 393 88.47 -145.01 -4.85
C ARG A 393 87.63 -146.15 -4.26
N GLY A 394 86.57 -146.61 -4.94
CA GLY A 394 85.69 -147.70 -4.49
C GLY A 394 84.76 -147.38 -3.32
N VAL A 395 84.55 -146.10 -2.97
CA VAL A 395 83.83 -145.69 -1.75
C VAL A 395 82.30 -145.67 -1.92
N GLU A 396 81.81 -145.45 -3.15
CA GLU A 396 80.39 -145.51 -3.52
C GLU A 396 80.25 -146.04 -4.96
N GLY A 397 79.16 -146.75 -5.28
CA GLY A 397 78.91 -147.33 -6.60
C GLY A 397 79.22 -148.84 -6.69
N THR A 398 80.11 -149.25 -7.60
CA THR A 398 80.43 -150.69 -7.80
C THR A 398 81.22 -151.33 -6.65
N GLY A 399 81.67 -150.53 -5.68
CA GLY A 399 82.37 -150.95 -4.47
C GLY A 399 83.76 -151.53 -4.72
N LYS A 400 84.31 -151.35 -5.93
CA LYS A 400 85.62 -151.87 -6.33
C LYS A 400 86.57 -150.74 -6.64
N GLU A 401 87.79 -150.83 -6.11
CA GLU A 401 88.84 -149.84 -6.34
C GLU A 401 89.45 -150.04 -7.74
N GLY A 402 89.44 -149.00 -8.59
CA GLY A 402 90.02 -149.03 -9.95
C GLY A 402 89.26 -148.22 -11.01
N ARG A 403 89.94 -147.87 -12.11
CA ARG A 403 89.39 -147.05 -13.22
C ARG A 403 88.68 -147.91 -14.29
N GLY A 404 87.54 -148.49 -13.93
CA GLY A 404 86.73 -149.36 -14.79
C GLY A 404 85.85 -148.66 -15.85
N PRO A 405 84.96 -149.39 -16.56
CA PRO A 405 84.08 -148.84 -17.59
C PRO A 405 83.05 -147.82 -17.06
N VAL A 406 82.54 -148.00 -15.84
CA VAL A 406 81.61 -147.06 -15.18
C VAL A 406 82.29 -145.72 -14.89
N TYR A 407 83.54 -145.74 -14.41
CA TYR A 407 84.35 -144.53 -14.24
C TYR A 407 84.53 -143.75 -15.55
N ARG A 408 84.76 -144.44 -16.69
CA ARG A 408 84.88 -143.77 -18.00
C ARG A 408 83.57 -143.13 -18.46
N GLN A 409 82.42 -143.77 -18.20
CA GLN A 409 81.10 -143.18 -18.47
C GLN A 409 80.88 -141.94 -17.62
N ARG A 410 81.18 -141.98 -16.31
CA ARG A 410 81.09 -140.80 -15.42
C ARG A 410 82.03 -139.68 -15.83
N MET A 411 83.24 -139.99 -16.29
CA MET A 411 84.17 -139.00 -16.84
C MET A 411 83.70 -138.40 -18.17
N ALA A 412 83.05 -139.19 -19.04
CA ALA A 412 82.45 -138.68 -20.27
C ALA A 412 81.26 -137.75 -19.97
N GLU A 413 80.37 -138.15 -19.04
CA GLU A 413 79.29 -137.29 -18.52
C GLU A 413 79.85 -135.98 -17.93
N LEU A 414 80.92 -136.06 -17.13
CA LEU A 414 81.61 -134.91 -16.56
C LEU A 414 82.16 -133.97 -17.64
N SER A 415 82.82 -134.50 -18.68
CA SER A 415 83.34 -133.66 -19.77
C SER A 415 82.23 -132.91 -20.53
N LYS A 416 81.05 -133.52 -20.70
CA LYS A 416 79.89 -132.86 -21.31
C LYS A 416 79.37 -131.73 -20.41
N LEU A 417 79.26 -131.98 -19.10
CA LEU A 417 78.87 -130.95 -18.13
C LEU A 417 79.90 -129.81 -18.05
N GLN A 418 81.21 -130.11 -18.20
CA GLN A 418 82.27 -129.10 -18.26
C GLN A 418 82.18 -128.21 -19.50
N ALA A 419 81.88 -128.79 -20.67
CA ALA A 419 81.67 -128.00 -21.89
C ALA A 419 80.43 -127.10 -21.77
N GLU A 420 79.33 -127.61 -21.21
CA GLU A 420 78.13 -126.81 -20.91
C GLU A 420 78.41 -125.69 -19.90
N TYR A 421 79.26 -125.95 -18.90
CA TYR A 421 79.70 -124.94 -17.92
C TYR A 421 80.51 -123.82 -18.58
N GLU A 422 81.49 -124.13 -19.45
CA GLU A 422 82.28 -123.10 -20.13
C GLU A 422 81.42 -122.24 -21.07
N ILE A 423 80.44 -122.83 -21.79
CA ILE A 423 79.49 -122.04 -22.61
C ILE A 423 78.68 -121.08 -21.73
N LYS A 424 78.20 -121.54 -20.57
CA LYS A 424 77.47 -120.68 -19.63
C LYS A 424 78.36 -119.58 -19.05
N LYS A 425 79.64 -119.89 -18.83
CA LYS A 425 80.64 -118.94 -18.32
C LYS A 425 80.93 -117.83 -19.34
N GLU A 426 81.08 -118.17 -20.62
CA GLU A 426 81.22 -117.17 -21.68
C GLU A 426 80.00 -116.24 -21.76
N ARG A 427 78.79 -116.80 -21.59
CA ARG A 427 77.54 -116.01 -21.56
C ARG A 427 77.45 -115.10 -20.33
N THR A 428 77.86 -115.57 -19.15
CA THR A 428 77.92 -114.72 -17.96
C THR A 428 78.94 -113.60 -18.12
N ASP A 429 80.10 -113.89 -18.70
CA ASP A 429 81.16 -112.92 -18.89
C ASP A 429 80.75 -111.85 -19.93
N ASP A 430 80.02 -112.24 -20.98
CA ASP A 430 79.44 -111.29 -21.94
C ASP A 430 78.38 -110.39 -21.29
N ALA A 431 77.45 -110.97 -20.52
CA ALA A 431 76.45 -110.20 -19.76
C ALA A 431 77.12 -109.25 -18.75
N GLN A 432 78.19 -109.69 -18.08
CA GLN A 432 78.98 -108.85 -17.18
C GLN A 432 79.65 -107.68 -17.92
N LYS A 433 80.23 -107.93 -19.10
CA LYS A 433 80.84 -106.87 -19.92
C LYS A 433 79.84 -105.82 -20.35
N ARG A 434 78.62 -106.22 -20.74
CA ARG A 434 77.54 -105.30 -21.12
C ARG A 434 77.09 -104.44 -19.95
N LEU A 435 76.87 -105.05 -18.79
CA LEU A 435 76.54 -104.31 -17.57
C LEU A 435 77.65 -103.33 -17.17
N ALA A 436 78.91 -103.79 -17.16
CA ALA A 436 80.05 -102.95 -16.81
C ALA A 436 80.28 -101.80 -17.81
N ALA A 437 80.00 -102.02 -19.11
CA ALA A 437 80.06 -100.97 -20.12
C ALA A 437 78.99 -99.89 -19.89
N ALA A 438 77.76 -100.29 -19.59
CA ALA A 438 76.67 -99.36 -19.24
C ALA A 438 77.01 -98.57 -17.96
N GLU A 439 77.52 -99.22 -16.92
CA GLU A 439 77.93 -98.56 -15.67
C GLU A 439 79.08 -97.56 -15.88
N ARG A 440 80.06 -97.88 -16.73
CA ARG A 440 81.14 -96.94 -17.09
C ARG A 440 80.60 -95.72 -17.83
N ARG A 441 79.68 -95.91 -18.78
CA ARG A 441 79.10 -94.80 -19.55
C ARG A 441 78.24 -93.89 -18.67
N ILE A 442 77.48 -94.45 -17.72
CA ILE A 442 76.76 -93.67 -16.71
C ILE A 442 77.74 -92.81 -15.90
N ALA A 443 78.83 -93.39 -15.40
CA ALA A 443 79.82 -92.66 -14.61
C ALA A 443 80.54 -91.56 -15.43
N GLU A 444 80.76 -91.77 -16.73
CA GLU A 444 81.32 -90.76 -17.64
C GLU A 444 80.34 -89.59 -17.86
N LEU A 445 79.08 -89.89 -18.17
CA LEU A 445 78.03 -88.87 -18.37
C LEU A 445 77.79 -88.06 -17.09
N GLU A 446 77.82 -88.68 -15.91
CA GLU A 446 77.72 -87.99 -14.63
C GLU A 446 78.87 -86.99 -14.40
N ARG A 447 80.10 -87.33 -14.80
CA ARG A 447 81.26 -86.42 -14.71
C ARG A 447 81.17 -85.27 -15.69
N GLU A 448 80.74 -85.53 -16.92
CA GLU A 448 80.53 -84.46 -17.92
C GLU A 448 79.44 -83.48 -17.47
N LEU A 449 78.33 -83.99 -16.93
CA LEU A 449 77.26 -83.16 -16.37
C LEU A 449 77.76 -82.32 -15.19
N ALA A 450 78.55 -82.88 -14.28
CA ALA A 450 79.13 -82.14 -13.16
C ALA A 450 80.10 -81.03 -13.62
N THR A 451 80.84 -81.27 -14.71
CA THR A 451 81.74 -80.27 -15.30
C THR A 451 80.95 -79.12 -15.94
N ILE A 452 79.91 -79.45 -16.72
CA ILE A 452 79.01 -78.45 -17.32
C ILE A 452 78.31 -77.62 -16.25
N ASP A 453 77.91 -78.24 -15.13
CA ASP A 453 77.32 -77.52 -14.00
C ASP A 453 78.30 -76.57 -13.32
N GLY A 454 79.57 -76.95 -13.21
CA GLY A 454 80.64 -76.06 -12.75
C GLY A 454 80.85 -74.85 -13.68
N ASP A 455 80.87 -75.07 -14.99
CA ASP A 455 81.04 -74.01 -15.99
C ASP A 455 79.82 -73.07 -16.04
N LEU A 456 78.60 -73.61 -15.94
CA LEU A 456 77.37 -72.83 -15.83
C LEU A 456 77.36 -71.98 -14.56
N ALA A 457 77.80 -72.52 -13.42
CA ALA A 457 77.91 -71.76 -12.18
C ALA A 457 78.91 -70.61 -12.33
N LYS A 458 80.07 -70.85 -12.98
CA LYS A 458 81.07 -69.82 -13.25
C LYS A 458 80.51 -68.69 -14.13
N LEU A 459 79.92 -69.02 -15.27
CA LEU A 459 79.32 -68.01 -16.17
C LEU A 459 78.19 -67.25 -15.49
N SER A 460 77.35 -67.93 -14.70
CA SER A 460 76.29 -67.25 -13.94
C SER A 460 76.83 -66.29 -12.89
N SER A 461 77.97 -66.61 -12.26
CA SER A 461 78.64 -65.72 -11.30
C SER A 461 79.27 -64.51 -11.99
N GLU A 462 79.80 -64.66 -13.21
CA GLU A 462 80.34 -63.57 -14.02
C GLU A 462 79.23 -62.61 -14.46
N VAL A 463 78.07 -63.14 -14.89
CA VAL A 463 76.87 -62.35 -15.18
C VAL A 463 76.39 -61.60 -13.95
N ALA A 464 76.24 -62.27 -12.81
CA ALA A 464 75.78 -61.64 -11.56
C ALA A 464 76.76 -60.56 -11.06
N ALA A 465 78.07 -60.77 -11.20
CA ALA A 465 79.10 -59.79 -10.84
C ALA A 465 79.08 -58.57 -11.77
N ALA A 466 78.93 -58.77 -13.08
CA ALA A 466 78.79 -57.69 -14.05
C ALA A 466 77.50 -56.88 -13.81
N GLU A 467 76.37 -57.54 -13.54
CA GLU A 467 75.12 -56.88 -13.16
C GLU A 467 75.25 -56.08 -11.86
N GLN A 468 75.95 -56.59 -10.85
CA GLN A 468 76.20 -55.84 -9.62
C GLN A 468 77.06 -54.60 -9.86
N ARG A 469 78.03 -54.66 -10.77
CA ARG A 469 78.85 -53.50 -11.16
C ARG A 469 78.04 -52.47 -11.93
N ILE A 470 77.19 -52.89 -12.87
CA ILE A 470 76.25 -51.99 -13.56
C ILE A 470 75.33 -51.34 -12.52
N ARG A 471 74.71 -52.13 -11.64
CA ARG A 471 73.85 -51.60 -10.56
C ARG A 471 74.61 -50.70 -9.58
N ALA A 472 75.91 -50.89 -9.34
CA ALA A 472 76.69 -50.00 -8.49
C ALA A 472 76.99 -48.66 -9.20
N THR A 473 77.35 -48.71 -10.48
CA THR A 473 77.51 -47.52 -11.34
C THR A 473 76.17 -46.77 -11.51
N GLU A 474 75.06 -47.49 -11.61
CA GLU A 474 73.70 -46.95 -11.66
C GLU A 474 73.20 -46.49 -10.29
N ARG A 475 73.55 -47.13 -9.16
CA ARG A 475 73.17 -46.62 -7.82
C ARG A 475 73.93 -45.36 -7.45
N GLY A 476 75.08 -45.10 -8.04
CA GLY A 476 75.70 -43.77 -8.07
C GLY A 476 74.78 -42.69 -8.68
N ILE A 477 73.75 -43.07 -9.44
CA ILE A 477 72.67 -42.19 -9.96
C ILE A 477 71.60 -41.90 -8.89
N VAL A 478 71.45 -42.75 -7.86
CA VAL A 478 70.31 -42.71 -6.93
C VAL A 478 70.68 -42.24 -5.52
N THR A 479 71.93 -42.37 -5.08
CA THR A 479 72.37 -41.88 -3.74
C THR A 479 72.78 -40.41 -3.71
N GLY A 480 72.81 -39.72 -4.85
CA GLY A 480 72.79 -38.26 -4.94
C GLY A 480 71.47 -37.85 -5.57
N GLY A 481 70.44 -37.61 -4.75
CA GLY A 481 69.08 -37.34 -5.21
C GLY A 481 69.07 -36.34 -6.37
N THR A 482 68.46 -36.74 -7.49
CA THR A 482 68.09 -35.89 -8.63
C THR A 482 68.99 -34.66 -8.79
N ARG A 483 70.28 -34.87 -9.10
CA ARG A 483 70.99 -33.85 -9.89
C ARG A 483 70.44 -33.96 -11.31
N GLN A 484 69.21 -33.50 -11.46
CA GLN A 484 68.64 -33.07 -12.73
C GLN A 484 69.67 -32.14 -13.38
N GLU A 485 69.78 -32.23 -14.71
CA GLU A 485 70.66 -31.36 -15.48
C GLU A 485 70.50 -29.90 -15.00
N PRO A 486 71.58 -29.19 -14.64
CA PRO A 486 71.50 -27.81 -14.15
C PRO A 486 70.70 -26.88 -15.08
N THR A 487 70.71 -27.18 -16.38
CA THR A 487 69.93 -26.52 -17.45
C THR A 487 68.42 -26.63 -17.27
N SER A 488 67.93 -27.67 -16.60
CA SER A 488 66.50 -27.86 -16.30
C SER A 488 66.07 -27.25 -14.95
N ILE A 489 67.00 -27.05 -14.02
CA ILE A 489 66.71 -26.54 -12.66
C ILE A 489 66.45 -25.04 -12.68
N LEU A 490 67.21 -24.28 -13.48
CA LEU A 490 67.03 -22.83 -13.61
C LEU A 490 65.62 -22.43 -14.10
N PRO A 491 65.10 -22.95 -15.23
CA PRO A 491 63.74 -22.63 -15.67
C PRO A 491 62.67 -23.12 -14.69
N ALA A 492 62.87 -24.27 -14.02
CA ALA A 492 61.97 -24.74 -12.98
C ALA A 492 61.95 -23.80 -11.76
N PHE A 493 63.10 -23.25 -11.37
CA PHE A 493 63.22 -22.25 -10.31
C PHE A 493 62.54 -20.93 -10.68
N GLU A 494 62.76 -20.41 -11.88
CA GLU A 494 62.09 -19.19 -12.37
C GLU A 494 60.56 -19.38 -12.45
N GLN A 495 60.11 -20.55 -12.91
CA GLN A 495 58.69 -20.91 -12.91
C GLN A 495 58.11 -20.99 -11.49
N ALA A 496 58.83 -21.60 -10.54
CA ALA A 496 58.40 -21.66 -9.15
C ALA A 496 58.34 -20.27 -8.50
N ARG A 497 59.29 -19.39 -8.81
CA ARG A 497 59.32 -17.98 -8.36
C ARG A 497 58.13 -17.20 -8.94
N ALA A 498 57.83 -17.37 -10.22
CA ALA A 498 56.66 -16.77 -10.86
C ALA A 498 55.33 -17.33 -10.30
N ALA A 499 55.26 -18.64 -10.08
CA ALA A 499 54.07 -19.30 -9.51
C ALA A 499 53.78 -18.84 -8.07
N PHE A 500 54.82 -18.59 -7.27
CA PHE A 500 54.66 -18.01 -5.93
C PHE A 500 54.18 -16.55 -6.00
N ARG A 501 54.69 -15.75 -6.96
CA ARG A 501 54.20 -14.37 -7.17
C ARG A 501 52.73 -14.32 -7.59
N GLN A 502 52.27 -15.29 -8.38
CA GLN A 502 50.88 -15.37 -8.82
C GLN A 502 49.94 -15.81 -7.71
N ASP A 503 50.38 -16.74 -6.86
CA ASP A 503 49.57 -17.26 -5.77
C ASP A 503 50.48 -17.75 -4.61
N PRO A 504 50.67 -16.90 -3.57
CA PRO A 504 51.63 -17.16 -2.51
C PRO A 504 51.09 -18.19 -1.50
N THR A 505 51.49 -19.46 -1.64
CA THR A 505 51.16 -20.53 -0.69
C THR A 505 52.41 -21.06 0.02
N VAL A 506 52.21 -21.70 1.18
CA VAL A 506 53.30 -22.30 1.98
C VAL A 506 54.04 -23.37 1.15
N GLU A 507 53.28 -24.19 0.42
CA GLU A 507 53.80 -25.25 -0.44
C GLU A 507 54.68 -24.70 -1.56
N LYS A 508 54.23 -23.62 -2.22
CA LYS A 508 54.98 -22.97 -3.30
C LYS A 508 56.26 -22.33 -2.77
N LEU A 509 56.23 -21.71 -1.58
CA LEU A 509 57.44 -21.15 -0.96
C LEU A 509 58.43 -22.25 -0.56
N ALA A 510 57.94 -23.37 0.00
CA ALA A 510 58.78 -24.52 0.32
C ALA A 510 59.42 -25.12 -0.95
N SER A 511 58.66 -25.20 -2.05
CA SER A 511 59.19 -25.66 -3.35
C SER A 511 60.26 -24.71 -3.89
N LEU A 512 60.05 -23.40 -3.75
CA LEU A 512 61.01 -22.36 -4.16
C LEU A 512 62.30 -22.46 -3.34
N GLN A 513 62.18 -22.66 -2.02
CA GLN A 513 63.33 -22.88 -1.12
C GLN A 513 64.10 -24.15 -1.50
N GLN A 514 63.41 -25.24 -1.79
CA GLN A 514 64.05 -26.50 -2.19
C GLN A 514 64.81 -26.33 -3.51
N LEU A 515 64.20 -25.70 -4.51
CA LEU A 515 64.85 -25.43 -5.80
C LEU A 515 66.02 -24.45 -5.66
N CYS A 516 65.92 -23.43 -4.80
CA CYS A 516 67.03 -22.52 -4.47
C CYS A 516 68.22 -23.30 -3.91
N ARG A 517 68.00 -24.18 -2.91
CA ARG A 517 69.06 -25.00 -2.30
C ARG A 517 69.67 -26.00 -3.29
N GLN A 518 68.86 -26.58 -4.18
CA GLN A 518 69.35 -27.48 -5.23
C GLN A 518 70.23 -26.74 -6.24
N LEU A 519 69.81 -25.56 -6.69
CA LEU A 519 70.58 -24.71 -7.60
C LEU A 519 71.89 -24.23 -6.95
N GLN A 520 71.83 -23.80 -5.68
CA GLN A 520 72.99 -23.43 -4.89
C GLN A 520 73.98 -24.61 -4.76
N ALA A 521 73.50 -25.82 -4.48
CA ALA A 521 74.34 -27.01 -4.36
C ALA A 521 74.93 -27.49 -5.70
N ALA A 522 74.27 -27.18 -6.82
CA ALA A 522 74.79 -27.44 -8.16
C ALA A 522 75.92 -26.45 -8.50
N LEU A 523 75.71 -25.15 -8.26
CA LEU A 523 76.72 -24.11 -8.46
C LEU A 523 77.93 -24.31 -7.53
N ALA A 524 77.71 -24.73 -6.28
CA ALA A 524 78.80 -25.03 -5.35
C ALA A 524 79.66 -26.24 -5.75
N SER A 525 79.18 -27.11 -6.64
CA SER A 525 79.94 -28.28 -7.12
C SER A 525 80.90 -27.98 -8.26
N THR A 526 80.81 -26.78 -8.84
CA THR A 526 81.69 -26.32 -9.91
C THR A 526 82.78 -25.41 -9.33
N PRO A 527 84.08 -25.68 -9.56
CA PRO A 527 85.18 -24.93 -8.94
C PRO A 527 85.18 -23.43 -9.22
N SER A 528 84.63 -22.99 -10.36
CA SER A 528 84.58 -21.57 -10.76
C SER A 528 83.48 -20.76 -10.05
N THR A 529 82.45 -21.41 -9.52
CA THR A 529 81.29 -20.76 -8.90
C THR A 529 81.11 -21.06 -7.41
N GLU A 530 82.00 -21.88 -6.82
CA GLU A 530 81.89 -22.31 -5.42
C GLU A 530 81.81 -21.16 -4.40
N THR A 531 82.67 -20.15 -4.53
CA THR A 531 82.72 -19.02 -3.60
C THR A 531 81.50 -18.11 -3.73
N LYS A 532 81.03 -17.86 -4.96
CA LYS A 532 79.84 -17.03 -5.23
C LYS A 532 78.55 -17.72 -4.82
N ALA A 533 78.46 -19.04 -4.98
CA ALA A 533 77.27 -19.82 -4.60
C ALA A 533 77.04 -19.85 -3.08
N ARG A 534 78.11 -19.81 -2.27
CA ARG A 534 78.01 -19.83 -0.80
C ARG A 534 77.60 -18.48 -0.18
N GLU A 535 77.67 -17.39 -0.94
CA GLU A 535 77.30 -16.04 -0.47
C GLU A 535 75.78 -15.81 -0.45
N VAL A 536 75.02 -16.54 -1.28
CA VAL A 536 73.57 -16.42 -1.38
C VAL A 536 72.88 -17.20 -0.26
N ASP A 537 71.98 -16.54 0.49
CA ASP A 537 71.13 -17.20 1.49
C ASP A 537 69.78 -17.65 0.87
N CYS A 538 69.58 -18.97 0.81
CA CYS A 538 68.33 -19.59 0.36
C CYS A 538 67.27 -19.74 1.49
N SER A 539 67.51 -19.25 2.71
CA SER A 539 66.55 -19.34 3.81
C SER A 539 65.41 -18.32 3.68
N PRO A 540 64.13 -18.75 3.68
CA PRO A 540 63.00 -17.85 3.59
C PRO A 540 62.51 -17.33 4.95
N ASP A 541 63.24 -17.44 6.06
CA ASP A 541 62.71 -17.20 7.41
C ASP A 541 62.01 -15.84 7.58
N GLN A 542 62.64 -14.75 7.13
CA GLN A 542 62.05 -13.41 7.17
C GLN A 542 60.88 -13.23 6.18
N ALA A 543 60.94 -13.92 5.04
CA ALA A 543 59.89 -13.93 4.03
C ALA A 543 58.66 -14.74 4.49
N ASN A 544 58.88 -15.82 5.24
CA ASN A 544 57.85 -16.64 5.88
C ASN A 544 57.08 -15.83 6.93
N GLU A 545 57.79 -15.03 7.75
CA GLU A 545 57.17 -14.17 8.75
C GLU A 545 56.31 -13.09 8.09
N ALA A 546 56.81 -12.43 7.04
CA ALA A 546 56.04 -11.45 6.27
C ALA A 546 54.83 -12.09 5.55
N ALA A 547 54.95 -13.33 5.08
CA ALA A 547 53.89 -14.04 4.38
C ALA A 547 52.88 -14.74 5.32
N ALA A 548 53.13 -14.78 6.63
CA ALA A 548 52.32 -15.52 7.59
C ALA A 548 50.83 -15.10 7.58
N VAL A 549 50.57 -13.80 7.40
CA VAL A 549 49.20 -13.24 7.30
C VAL A 549 48.49 -13.76 6.05
N VAL A 550 49.16 -13.73 4.90
CA VAL A 550 48.62 -14.24 3.62
C VAL A 550 48.40 -15.75 3.68
N PHE A 551 49.30 -16.50 4.34
CA PHE A 551 49.14 -17.94 4.56
C PHE A 551 48.00 -18.28 5.52
N ALA A 552 47.75 -17.46 6.54
CA ALA A 552 46.58 -17.60 7.40
C ALA A 552 45.28 -17.35 6.63
N LEU A 553 45.24 -16.30 5.80
CA LEU A 553 44.09 -15.99 4.95
C LEU A 553 43.83 -17.06 3.88
N ASN A 554 44.87 -17.63 3.26
CA ASN A 554 44.71 -18.71 2.27
C ASN A 554 44.15 -19.98 2.91
N ARG A 555 44.67 -20.38 4.07
CA ARG A 555 44.13 -21.51 4.86
C ARG A 555 42.69 -21.25 5.32
N GLY A 556 42.42 -20.02 5.77
CA GLY A 556 41.09 -19.59 6.18
C GLY A 556 40.09 -19.60 5.03
N LEU A 557 40.50 -19.15 3.83
CA LEU A 557 39.67 -19.17 2.63
C LEU A 557 39.37 -20.61 2.17
N GLU A 558 40.34 -21.52 2.22
CA GLU A 558 40.13 -22.93 1.90
C GLU A 558 39.16 -23.59 2.89
N LYS A 559 39.37 -23.37 4.20
CA LYS A 559 38.47 -23.86 5.25
C LYS A 559 37.07 -23.25 5.12
N PHE A 560 36.96 -21.97 4.81
CA PHE A 560 35.68 -21.30 4.59
C PHE A 560 34.95 -21.86 3.36
N ASN A 561 35.64 -22.07 2.23
CA ASN A 561 35.03 -22.66 1.04
C ASN A 561 34.58 -24.11 1.27
N THR A 562 35.33 -24.87 2.07
CA THR A 562 35.02 -26.28 2.35
C THR A 562 33.99 -26.47 3.44
N GLU A 563 33.90 -25.61 4.47
CA GLU A 563 32.97 -25.75 5.61
C GLU A 563 31.78 -24.75 5.57
N CYS A 564 31.94 -23.58 4.97
CA CYS A 564 30.98 -22.47 5.07
C CYS A 564 30.31 -22.07 3.74
N ALA A 565 30.91 -22.37 2.60
CA ALA A 565 30.30 -22.08 1.30
C ALA A 565 29.25 -23.16 0.92
N GLY A 566 28.09 -22.70 0.43
CA GLY A 566 27.01 -23.54 -0.10
C GLY A 566 25.69 -23.39 0.65
N GLY A 567 24.62 -23.02 -0.07
CA GLY A 567 23.29 -22.78 0.53
C GLY A 567 22.64 -24.04 1.12
N GLU A 568 23.03 -25.24 0.68
CA GLU A 568 22.50 -26.50 1.21
C GLU A 568 22.83 -26.72 2.69
N ARG A 569 23.94 -26.18 3.20
CA ARG A 569 24.30 -26.31 4.62
C ARG A 569 23.45 -25.44 5.52
N LEU A 570 22.98 -24.29 5.01
CA LEU A 570 22.05 -23.43 5.72
C LEU A 570 20.68 -24.10 5.87
N ASN A 571 20.27 -24.95 4.91
CA ASN A 571 19.01 -25.69 4.99
C ASN A 571 19.01 -26.80 6.06
N GLN A 572 20.17 -27.25 6.52
CA GLN A 572 20.29 -28.31 7.54
C GLN A 572 20.12 -27.78 8.97
N LEU A 573 20.27 -26.47 9.17
CA LEU A 573 20.14 -25.80 10.46
C LEU A 573 18.69 -25.36 10.63
N GLN A 574 17.99 -25.93 11.62
CA GLN A 574 16.55 -25.70 11.80
C GLN A 574 16.27 -24.47 12.65
N THR A 575 17.22 -24.05 13.50
CA THR A 575 16.99 -22.94 14.44
C THR A 575 17.84 -21.71 14.08
N ALA A 576 17.31 -20.52 14.37
CA ALA A 576 18.02 -19.27 14.16
C ALA A 576 19.30 -19.15 15.00
N ASP A 577 19.31 -19.71 16.22
CA ASP A 577 20.50 -19.72 17.09
C ASP A 577 21.63 -20.58 16.48
N GLU A 578 21.29 -21.71 15.87
CA GLU A 578 22.23 -22.55 15.12
C GLU A 578 22.78 -21.84 13.88
N LEU A 579 21.95 -21.09 13.15
CA LEU A 579 22.37 -20.30 11.98
C LEU A 579 23.40 -19.21 12.35
N PHE A 580 23.15 -18.43 13.40
CA PHE A 580 24.11 -17.43 13.86
C PHE A 580 25.34 -18.04 14.57
N GLY A 581 25.18 -19.19 15.22
CA GLY A 581 26.30 -20.00 15.73
C GLY A 581 27.21 -20.47 14.60
N PHE A 582 26.63 -20.92 13.48
CA PHE A 582 27.34 -21.29 12.27
C PHE A 582 28.07 -20.09 11.65
N ALA A 583 27.42 -18.93 11.53
CA ALA A 583 28.07 -17.70 11.05
C ALA A 583 29.29 -17.30 11.89
N ARG A 584 29.20 -17.40 13.23
CA ARG A 584 30.33 -17.15 14.14
C ARG A 584 31.47 -18.15 13.95
N LYS A 585 31.15 -19.44 13.76
CA LYS A 585 32.15 -20.47 13.45
C LYS A 585 32.87 -20.15 12.14
N CYS A 586 32.12 -19.83 11.09
CA CYS A 586 32.66 -19.46 9.79
C CYS A 586 33.53 -18.20 9.82
N LEU A 587 33.15 -17.20 10.63
CA LEU A 587 33.97 -16.03 10.86
C LEU A 587 35.26 -16.38 11.62
N ALA A 588 35.21 -17.26 12.62
CA ALA A 588 36.41 -17.71 13.34
C ALA A 588 37.37 -18.50 12.43
N ASP A 589 36.82 -19.29 11.51
CA ASP A 589 37.58 -20.11 10.57
C ASP A 589 38.12 -19.33 9.35
N SER A 590 37.73 -18.06 9.18
CA SER A 590 38.08 -17.22 8.03
C SER A 590 39.55 -16.79 7.96
N GLY A 591 40.29 -16.84 9.08
CA GLY A 591 41.67 -16.35 9.15
C GLY A 591 41.82 -14.82 9.02
N LEU A 592 40.72 -14.06 9.13
CA LEU A 592 40.74 -12.60 9.07
C LEU A 592 41.48 -11.95 10.26
N PRO A 593 42.06 -10.75 10.06
CA PRO A 593 42.60 -9.96 11.16
C PRO A 593 41.55 -9.65 12.24
N SER A 594 42.00 -9.42 13.48
CA SER A 594 41.12 -9.17 14.63
C SER A 594 40.18 -7.97 14.45
N ALA A 595 40.63 -6.91 13.78
CA ALA A 595 39.83 -5.71 13.53
C ALA A 595 38.62 -5.96 12.61
N ASP A 596 38.83 -6.68 11.50
CA ASP A 596 37.75 -7.03 10.57
C ASP A 596 36.81 -8.07 11.20
N THR A 597 37.38 -9.01 11.95
CA THR A 597 36.63 -10.01 12.72
C THR A 597 35.70 -9.35 13.72
N GLU A 598 36.14 -8.31 14.43
CA GLU A 598 35.28 -7.59 15.39
C GLU A 598 34.17 -6.80 14.70
N THR A 599 34.46 -6.20 13.55
CA THR A 599 33.46 -5.47 12.75
C THR A 599 32.35 -6.42 12.26
N LEU A 600 32.73 -7.57 11.71
CA LEU A 600 31.78 -8.59 11.24
C LEU A 600 31.05 -9.27 12.39
N ARG A 601 31.72 -9.51 13.52
CA ARG A 601 31.09 -9.99 14.76
C ARG A 601 30.06 -9.00 15.29
N GLY A 602 30.35 -7.70 15.24
CA GLY A 602 29.42 -6.64 15.57
C GLY A 602 28.16 -6.68 14.69
N ARG A 603 28.31 -6.89 13.37
CA ARG A 603 27.17 -7.08 12.46
C ARG A 603 26.36 -8.34 12.77
N ILE A 604 27.02 -9.47 13.04
CA ILE A 604 26.36 -10.72 13.45
C ILE A 604 25.55 -10.51 14.74
N ASN A 605 26.17 -9.91 15.76
CA ASN A 605 25.50 -9.64 17.04
C ASN A 605 24.34 -8.66 16.89
N ALA A 606 24.48 -7.62 16.05
CA ALA A 606 23.40 -6.68 15.77
C ALA A 606 22.24 -7.35 15.02
N ALA A 607 22.53 -8.26 14.09
CA ALA A 607 21.50 -9.06 13.42
C ALA A 607 20.79 -10.00 14.42
N GLU A 608 21.52 -10.60 15.36
CA GLU A 608 20.93 -11.44 16.41
C GLU A 608 20.08 -10.65 17.41
N LEU A 609 20.49 -9.43 17.78
CA LEU A 609 19.74 -8.58 18.73
C LEU A 609 18.42 -8.06 18.15
N ASN A 610 18.35 -7.89 16.83
CA ASN A 610 17.15 -7.42 16.11
C ASN A 610 16.19 -8.57 15.75
N ARG A 611 16.37 -9.76 16.34
CA ARG A 611 15.55 -10.95 16.07
C ARG A 611 14.17 -10.90 16.77
N ASP A 612 13.15 -11.44 16.09
CA ASP A 612 11.73 -11.33 16.47
C ASP A 612 11.33 -11.94 17.83
N ASP A 613 12.13 -12.84 18.40
CA ASP A 613 11.85 -13.52 19.66
C ASP A 613 12.57 -12.89 20.88
N LYS A 614 13.63 -12.11 20.65
CA LYS A 614 14.39 -11.38 21.69
C LYS A 614 14.10 -9.88 21.66
N ALA A 615 13.68 -9.35 20.51
CA ALA A 615 13.34 -7.95 20.35
C ALA A 615 11.97 -7.63 20.97
N HIS A 616 11.79 -6.40 21.43
CA HIS A 616 10.49 -5.91 21.85
C HIS A 616 9.49 -6.05 20.68
N ARG A 617 8.26 -6.52 20.96
CA ARG A 617 7.22 -6.79 19.94
C ARG A 617 6.98 -5.61 18.97
N PHE A 618 7.25 -4.39 19.43
CA PHE A 618 7.22 -3.20 18.59
C PHE A 618 8.28 -3.21 17.47
N VAL A 619 9.52 -3.56 17.78
CA VAL A 619 10.61 -3.68 16.79
C VAL A 619 10.25 -4.75 15.77
N VAL A 620 9.63 -5.84 16.22
CA VAL A 620 9.08 -6.90 15.35
C VAL A 620 8.03 -6.34 14.37
N THR A 621 7.07 -5.56 14.87
CA THR A 621 6.02 -4.97 14.03
C THR A 621 6.55 -3.93 13.04
N LEU A 622 7.59 -3.18 13.41
CA LEU A 622 8.27 -2.23 12.51
C LEU A 622 9.12 -2.93 11.45
N ASN A 623 9.88 -3.94 11.85
CA ASN A 623 10.67 -4.75 10.93
C ASN A 623 9.77 -5.42 9.89
N ALA A 624 8.56 -5.84 10.26
CA ALA A 624 7.58 -6.39 9.33
C ALA A 624 7.20 -5.41 8.20
N PHE A 625 7.25 -4.09 8.41
CA PHE A 625 7.08 -3.11 7.31
C PHE A 625 8.29 -3.05 6.40
N HIS A 626 9.50 -3.08 6.96
CA HIS A 626 10.74 -3.13 6.18
C HIS A 626 10.81 -4.40 5.33
N ASP A 627 10.25 -5.51 5.83
CA ASP A 627 10.15 -6.77 5.11
C ASP A 627 9.01 -6.82 4.08
N GLY A 628 8.22 -5.75 3.94
CA GLY A 628 7.15 -5.68 2.96
C GLY A 628 5.94 -6.58 3.27
N ASN A 629 5.70 -6.93 4.53
CA ASN A 629 4.61 -7.85 4.88
C ASN A 629 3.23 -7.19 4.66
N TYR A 630 2.47 -7.69 3.68
CA TYR A 630 1.12 -7.22 3.37
C TYR A 630 0.15 -7.24 4.56
N LEU A 631 0.33 -8.16 5.51
CA LEU A 631 -0.50 -8.22 6.72
C LEU A 631 -0.22 -7.06 7.68
N ALA A 632 1.02 -6.58 7.75
CA ALA A 632 1.36 -5.37 8.51
C ALA A 632 0.62 -4.16 7.93
N TYR A 633 0.67 -3.99 6.61
CA TYR A 633 -0.09 -2.93 5.92
C TYR A 633 -1.61 -3.07 6.10
N LEU A 634 -2.15 -4.29 6.07
CA LEU A 634 -3.57 -4.54 6.31
C LEU A 634 -3.98 -4.15 7.74
N SER A 635 -3.19 -4.54 8.74
CA SER A 635 -3.45 -4.19 10.14
C SER A 635 -3.40 -2.67 10.38
N LEU A 636 -2.46 -1.98 9.73
CA LEU A 636 -2.39 -0.52 9.75
C LEU A 636 -3.62 0.11 9.06
N ALA A 637 -4.03 -0.42 7.92
CA ALA A 637 -5.21 0.06 7.19
C ALA A 637 -6.50 -0.11 8.01
N ILE A 638 -6.66 -1.23 8.71
CA ILE A 638 -7.81 -1.46 9.61
C ILE A 638 -7.78 -0.47 10.80
N ALA A 639 -6.60 -0.24 11.39
CA ALA A 639 -6.45 0.72 12.49
C ALA A 639 -6.80 2.16 12.06
N ILE A 640 -6.29 2.61 10.91
CA ILE A 640 -6.66 3.91 10.33
C ILE A 640 -8.15 3.96 10.01
N GLY A 641 -8.70 2.90 9.42
CA GLY A 641 -10.10 2.80 9.05
C GLY A 641 -11.05 2.97 10.23
N LEU A 642 -10.76 2.33 11.37
CA LEU A 642 -11.56 2.47 12.60
C LEU A 642 -11.60 3.92 13.10
N ASP A 643 -10.45 4.59 13.20
CA ASP A 643 -10.41 5.97 13.69
C ASP A 643 -10.97 6.97 12.67
N SER A 644 -10.84 6.70 11.36
CA SER A 644 -11.53 7.46 10.31
C SER A 644 -13.05 7.30 10.37
N LEU A 645 -13.57 6.11 10.73
CA LEU A 645 -15.00 5.91 10.94
C LEU A 645 -15.51 6.69 12.15
N ILE A 646 -14.72 6.77 13.24
CA ILE A 646 -15.05 7.62 14.41
C ILE A 646 -15.07 9.09 14.00
N PHE A 647 -14.08 9.55 13.23
CA PHE A 647 -14.05 10.91 12.70
C PHE A 647 -15.30 11.22 11.88
N MET A 648 -15.66 10.33 10.93
CA MET A 648 -16.84 10.52 10.09
C MET A 648 -18.13 10.51 10.90
N ALA A 649 -18.26 9.61 11.87
CA ALA A 649 -19.41 9.58 12.77
C ALA A 649 -19.53 10.89 13.59
N GLY A 650 -18.41 11.42 14.08
CA GLY A 650 -18.37 12.71 14.78
C GLY A 650 -18.69 13.90 13.88
N LEU A 651 -18.13 13.93 12.67
CA LEU A 651 -18.33 14.99 11.68
C LEU A 651 -19.78 15.07 11.21
N PHE A 652 -20.37 13.93 10.83
CA PHE A 652 -21.77 13.87 10.38
C PHE A 652 -22.77 13.99 11.53
N GLY A 653 -22.41 13.49 12.73
CA GLY A 653 -23.21 13.68 13.93
C GLY A 653 -23.44 15.17 14.25
N ALA A 654 -22.41 16.00 14.12
CA ALA A 654 -22.53 17.44 14.32
C ALA A 654 -23.40 18.14 13.25
N ASN A 655 -23.36 17.69 11.99
CA ASN A 655 -24.15 18.27 10.90
C ASN A 655 -25.65 17.93 10.97
N ALA A 656 -26.04 16.87 11.68
CA ALA A 656 -27.44 16.47 11.81
C ALA A 656 -28.20 17.24 12.91
N VAL A 657 -27.51 17.98 13.80
CA VAL A 657 -28.11 18.88 14.82
C VAL A 657 -28.26 20.32 14.28
N ARG A 658 -28.33 20.47 12.95
CA ARG A 658 -28.38 21.78 12.31
C ARG A 658 -29.75 22.43 12.54
N SER A 659 -29.74 23.59 13.19
CA SER A 659 -30.91 24.47 13.20
C SER A 659 -31.17 24.96 11.77
N PRO A 660 -32.43 24.99 11.29
CA PRO A 660 -32.77 25.62 10.00
C PRO A 660 -32.25 27.06 9.91
N LEU A 661 -32.19 27.77 11.05
CA LEU A 661 -31.69 29.14 11.12
C LEU A 661 -30.19 29.27 10.79
N SER A 662 -29.42 28.18 10.88
CA SER A 662 -28.01 28.17 10.47
C SER A 662 -27.83 28.38 8.97
N ASP A 663 -28.90 28.24 8.18
CA ASP A 663 -28.89 28.36 6.71
C ASP A 663 -29.15 29.78 6.22
N VAL A 664 -29.48 30.66 7.15
CA VAL A 664 -29.61 32.08 6.88
C VAL A 664 -28.24 32.67 6.57
N PRO A 665 -28.03 33.26 5.38
CA PRO A 665 -26.77 33.89 5.03
C PRO A 665 -26.52 35.09 5.93
N SER A 666 -25.49 35.02 6.76
CA SER A 666 -25.13 36.06 7.73
C SER A 666 -23.72 36.60 7.52
N THR A 667 -23.53 37.88 7.83
CA THR A 667 -22.21 38.53 7.89
C THR A 667 -21.53 38.35 9.25
N LYS A 668 -22.28 37.90 10.28
CA LYS A 668 -21.76 37.65 11.63
C LYS A 668 -21.74 36.16 11.92
N ALA A 669 -20.59 35.64 12.36
CA ALA A 669 -20.47 34.27 12.81
C ALA A 669 -21.23 34.08 14.15
N ARG A 670 -22.36 33.37 14.10
CA ARG A 670 -23.16 32.97 15.28
C ARG A 670 -23.38 31.46 15.21
N SER A 671 -23.34 30.78 16.37
CA SER A 671 -23.66 29.36 16.42
C SER A 671 -25.17 29.13 16.26
N ALA A 672 -25.59 27.94 15.84
CA ALA A 672 -27.00 27.56 15.72
C ALA A 672 -27.76 27.82 17.03
N GLN A 673 -27.20 27.42 18.18
CA GLN A 673 -27.79 27.67 19.51
C GLN A 673 -27.97 29.17 19.80
N GLN A 674 -27.04 30.02 19.38
CA GLN A 674 -27.17 31.46 19.56
C GLN A 674 -28.27 32.06 18.68
N LEU A 675 -28.45 31.54 17.46
CA LEU A 675 -29.53 31.96 16.55
C LEU A 675 -30.90 31.55 17.09
N GLU A 676 -31.02 30.31 17.55
CA GLU A 676 -32.24 29.80 18.21
C GLU A 676 -32.57 30.59 19.47
N ALA A 677 -31.58 30.85 20.34
CA ALA A 677 -31.79 31.61 21.56
C ALA A 677 -32.35 33.03 21.30
N ILE A 678 -31.93 33.69 20.21
CA ILE A 678 -32.45 35.02 19.83
C ILE A 678 -33.94 34.94 19.47
N VAL A 679 -34.34 33.95 18.67
CA VAL A 679 -35.74 33.76 18.26
C VAL A 679 -36.58 33.24 19.43
N ASP A 680 -36.09 32.27 20.19
CA ASP A 680 -36.78 31.71 21.36
C ASP A 680 -37.04 32.77 22.44
N THR A 681 -36.12 33.73 22.61
CA THR A 681 -36.32 34.87 23.51
C THR A 681 -37.43 35.79 23.02
N ALA A 682 -37.57 35.95 21.71
CA ALA A 682 -38.66 36.73 21.11
C ALA A 682 -40.03 36.04 21.23
N LEU A 683 -40.05 34.71 21.38
CA LEU A 683 -41.27 33.91 21.54
C LEU A 683 -41.78 33.84 22.99
N MET A 684 -41.02 34.29 23.98
CA MET A 684 -41.44 34.30 25.39
C MET A 684 -42.46 35.42 25.67
N PRO A 685 -43.45 35.22 26.57
CA PRO A 685 -43.60 34.10 27.52
C PRO A 685 -44.33 32.86 26.99
N HIS A 686 -45.13 32.97 25.92
CA HIS A 686 -45.98 31.88 25.41
C HIS A 686 -45.48 31.34 24.05
N LYS A 687 -44.41 30.52 24.08
CA LYS A 687 -43.71 30.08 22.86
C LYS A 687 -44.62 29.47 21.79
N LEU A 688 -45.51 28.56 22.19
CA LEU A 688 -46.43 27.87 21.28
C LEU A 688 -47.44 28.83 20.63
N GLU A 689 -48.05 29.70 21.43
CA GLU A 689 -49.11 30.62 20.98
C GLU A 689 -48.53 31.72 20.09
N THR A 690 -47.41 32.32 20.49
CA THR A 690 -46.72 33.33 19.69
C THR A 690 -46.21 32.76 18.37
N ALA A 691 -45.61 31.56 18.37
CA ALA A 691 -45.15 30.92 17.12
C ALA A 691 -46.31 30.63 16.14
N ARG A 692 -47.45 30.13 16.65
CA ARG A 692 -48.65 29.92 15.83
C ARG A 692 -49.22 31.22 15.28
N THR A 693 -49.24 32.27 16.09
CA THR A 693 -49.73 33.60 15.68
C THR A 693 -48.86 34.18 14.57
N VAL A 694 -47.54 34.06 14.69
CA VAL A 694 -46.60 34.49 13.65
C VAL A 694 -46.80 33.68 12.36
N LEU A 695 -46.92 32.35 12.45
CA LEU A 695 -47.15 31.49 11.28
C LEU A 695 -48.49 31.80 10.59
N ALA A 696 -49.55 32.09 11.35
CA ALA A 696 -50.87 32.45 10.81
C ALA A 696 -50.87 33.83 10.13
N ALA A 697 -50.02 34.75 10.57
CA ALA A 697 -49.86 36.07 9.98
C ALA A 697 -49.02 36.09 8.69
N MET A 698 -48.36 34.98 8.34
CA MET A 698 -47.53 34.87 7.12
C MET A 698 -48.40 34.64 5.88
N GLN A 699 -48.23 35.50 4.88
CA GLN A 699 -48.85 35.39 3.57
C GLN A 699 -47.80 34.94 2.54
N PRO A 700 -48.08 33.95 1.68
CA PRO A 700 -47.11 33.46 0.72
C PRO A 700 -46.82 34.50 -0.38
N ILE A 701 -45.55 34.63 -0.77
CA ILE A 701 -45.09 35.48 -1.89
C ILE A 701 -44.28 34.64 -2.90
N THR A 702 -44.06 35.17 -4.11
CA THR A 702 -43.17 34.53 -5.09
C THR A 702 -41.74 34.51 -4.54
N PRO A 703 -41.07 33.34 -4.46
CA PRO A 703 -39.75 33.25 -3.83
C PRO A 703 -38.68 34.06 -4.57
N ILE A 704 -38.09 35.06 -3.89
CA ILE A 704 -36.98 35.87 -4.40
C ILE A 704 -35.89 35.92 -3.32
N ASP A 705 -34.64 35.58 -3.65
CA ASP A 705 -33.50 35.55 -2.72
C ASP A 705 -33.70 34.71 -1.43
N GLY A 706 -34.60 33.72 -1.48
CA GLY A 706 -34.95 32.85 -0.36
C GLY A 706 -36.03 33.40 0.58
N PHE A 707 -36.62 34.56 0.28
CA PHE A 707 -37.82 35.08 0.97
C PHE A 707 -39.07 34.44 0.36
N MET A 708 -39.94 33.85 1.18
CA MET A 708 -41.10 33.07 0.73
C MET A 708 -42.44 33.55 1.27
N ALA A 709 -42.42 34.35 2.35
CA ALA A 709 -43.63 34.87 2.95
C ALA A 709 -43.49 36.35 3.28
N GLU A 710 -44.61 37.04 3.41
CA GLU A 710 -44.69 38.40 3.94
C GLU A 710 -45.63 38.48 5.15
N VAL A 711 -45.34 39.40 6.06
CA VAL A 711 -46.15 39.71 7.23
C VAL A 711 -46.46 41.21 7.20
N VAL A 712 -47.75 41.54 7.16
CA VAL A 712 -48.23 42.92 7.26
C VAL A 712 -48.80 43.12 8.64
N ILE A 713 -48.16 43.97 9.45
CA ILE A 713 -48.59 44.23 10.83
C ILE A 713 -49.48 45.46 10.86
N GLN A 714 -50.75 45.29 11.24
CA GLN A 714 -51.69 46.40 11.43
C GLN A 714 -51.62 46.91 12.87
N ASP A 715 -51.87 48.21 13.08
CA ASP A 715 -51.78 48.82 14.42
C ASP A 715 -52.94 48.45 15.35
N ASP A 716 -54.05 47.95 14.79
CA ASP A 716 -55.25 47.48 15.49
C ASP A 716 -55.21 45.98 15.83
N ASP A 717 -54.16 45.25 15.42
CA ASP A 717 -53.98 43.83 15.75
C ASP A 717 -53.61 43.65 17.24
N PRO A 718 -54.40 42.89 18.04
CA PRO A 718 -54.09 42.57 19.43
C PRO A 718 -52.70 41.94 19.65
N HIS A 719 -52.14 41.28 18.62
CA HIS A 719 -50.85 40.59 18.67
C HIS A 719 -49.71 41.36 17.98
N ALA A 720 -49.91 42.62 17.57
CA ALA A 720 -48.92 43.42 16.85
C ALA A 720 -47.57 43.53 17.59
N ALA A 721 -47.58 43.60 18.92
CA ALA A 721 -46.37 43.69 19.74
C ALA A 721 -45.51 42.43 19.67
N ASP A 722 -46.15 41.25 19.65
CA ASP A 722 -45.46 39.96 19.58
C ASP A 722 -44.95 39.70 18.16
N LEU A 723 -45.74 40.03 17.13
CA LEU A 723 -45.32 39.98 15.73
C LEU A 723 -44.07 40.85 15.50
N ARG A 724 -44.06 42.11 15.98
CA ARG A 724 -42.91 43.02 15.86
C ARG A 724 -41.68 42.48 16.58
N ARG A 725 -41.83 41.86 17.75
CA ARG A 725 -40.70 41.28 18.51
C ARG A 725 -40.02 40.16 17.71
N VAL A 726 -40.80 39.26 17.12
CA VAL A 726 -40.28 38.15 16.31
C VAL A 726 -39.70 38.65 14.98
N MET A 727 -40.35 39.61 14.30
CA MET A 727 -39.82 40.22 13.08
C MET A 727 -38.49 40.95 13.32
N ASN A 728 -38.36 41.68 14.43
CA ASN A 728 -37.11 42.34 14.82
C ASN A 728 -36.01 41.31 15.12
N ALA A 729 -36.32 40.25 15.86
CA ALA A 729 -35.37 39.17 16.12
C ALA A 729 -34.91 38.50 14.81
N GLY A 730 -35.85 38.20 13.91
CA GLY A 730 -35.59 37.69 12.56
C GLY A 730 -34.71 38.62 11.71
N ALA A 731 -34.92 39.93 11.80
CA ALA A 731 -34.10 40.92 11.11
C ALA A 731 -32.65 40.94 11.65
N THR A 732 -32.45 40.75 12.96
CA THR A 732 -31.09 40.71 13.55
C THR A 732 -30.25 39.51 13.10
N ILE A 733 -30.89 38.44 12.62
CA ILE A 733 -30.23 37.24 12.11
C ILE A 733 -30.23 37.19 10.57
N GLY A 734 -30.88 38.14 9.90
CA GLY A 734 -30.96 38.20 8.42
C GLY A 734 -32.09 37.34 7.82
N ALA A 735 -32.96 36.78 8.65
CA ALA A 735 -34.07 35.94 8.22
C ALA A 735 -35.34 36.73 7.86
N VAL A 736 -35.38 38.03 8.22
CA VAL A 736 -36.46 38.95 7.89
C VAL A 736 -35.86 40.22 7.30
N ARG A 737 -36.47 40.78 6.26
CA ARG A 737 -36.12 42.10 5.72
C ARG A 737 -37.35 42.97 5.59
N GLN A 738 -37.16 44.28 5.68
CA GLN A 738 -38.19 45.26 5.43
C GLN A 738 -37.91 45.90 4.06
N PRO A 739 -38.68 45.57 3.00
CA PRO A 739 -38.40 46.05 1.64
C PRO A 739 -38.52 47.57 1.51
N VAL A 740 -39.39 48.21 2.31
CA VAL A 740 -39.54 49.67 2.35
C VAL A 740 -39.51 50.15 3.81
N PRO A 741 -38.53 51.00 4.20
CA PRO A 741 -38.47 51.54 5.55
C PRO A 741 -39.74 52.32 5.92
N GLY A 742 -40.31 52.02 7.09
CA GLY A 742 -41.47 52.74 7.63
C GLY A 742 -42.85 52.18 7.24
N ILE A 743 -42.92 51.26 6.28
CA ILE A 743 -44.15 50.50 5.98
C ILE A 743 -44.14 49.23 6.84
N PRO A 744 -45.22 48.86 7.56
CA PRO A 744 -45.24 47.69 8.44
C PRO A 744 -45.38 46.36 7.66
N ARG A 745 -44.57 46.21 6.60
CA ARG A 745 -44.49 45.05 5.72
C ARG A 745 -43.12 44.41 5.86
N TYR A 746 -43.08 43.15 6.24
CA TYR A 746 -41.86 42.38 6.47
C TYR A 746 -41.83 41.17 5.54
N GLU A 747 -40.71 40.88 4.90
CA GLU A 747 -40.51 39.66 4.12
C GLU A 747 -39.70 38.67 4.95
N VAL A 748 -40.16 37.41 4.98
CA VAL A 748 -39.65 36.32 5.81
C VAL A 748 -39.04 35.23 4.93
N ARG A 749 -37.84 34.76 5.31
CA ARG A 749 -37.17 33.64 4.64
C ARG A 749 -37.69 32.27 5.08
N SER A 750 -37.49 31.27 4.24
CA SER A 750 -37.94 29.90 4.49
C SER A 750 -37.38 29.29 5.77
N GLU A 751 -36.13 29.63 6.13
CA GLU A 751 -35.47 29.08 7.31
C GLU A 751 -36.17 29.48 8.62
N LEU A 752 -36.72 30.70 8.72
CA LEU A 752 -37.46 31.14 9.90
C LEU A 752 -38.85 30.49 9.97
N PHE A 753 -39.50 30.29 8.82
CA PHE A 753 -40.77 29.57 8.75
C PHE A 753 -40.61 28.10 9.21
N GLU A 754 -39.58 27.42 8.72
CA GLU A 754 -39.25 26.04 9.13
C GLU A 754 -38.93 25.95 10.62
N TYR A 755 -38.13 26.89 11.15
CA TYR A 755 -37.81 26.94 12.58
C TYR A 755 -39.06 27.15 13.45
N LEU A 756 -39.91 28.11 13.12
CA LEU A 756 -41.14 28.39 13.88
C LEU A 756 -42.13 27.21 13.83
N SER A 757 -42.19 26.51 12.69
CA SER A 757 -42.99 25.28 12.55
C SER A 757 -42.46 24.16 13.44
N PHE A 758 -41.13 23.99 13.51
CA PHE A 758 -40.48 23.03 14.39
C PHE A 758 -40.72 23.35 15.87
N VAL A 759 -40.56 24.62 16.28
CA VAL A 759 -40.87 25.06 17.65
C VAL A 759 -42.34 24.78 17.98
N THR A 760 -43.27 25.11 17.07
CA THR A 760 -44.69 24.84 17.28
C THR A 760 -44.98 23.36 17.51
N LYS A 761 -44.35 22.47 16.74
CA LYS A 761 -44.48 21.02 16.92
C LYS A 761 -43.89 20.56 18.25
N ARG A 762 -42.65 20.96 18.55
CA ARG A 762 -41.91 20.58 19.77
C ARG A 762 -42.65 21.00 21.04
N GLU A 763 -43.07 22.26 21.11
CA GLU A 763 -43.78 22.78 22.29
C GLU A 763 -45.18 22.16 22.43
N PHE A 764 -45.84 21.79 21.32
CA PHE A 764 -47.11 21.07 21.35
C PHE A 764 -46.97 19.62 21.87
N GLU A 765 -45.89 18.93 21.51
CA GLU A 765 -45.59 17.56 21.95
C GLU A 765 -45.06 17.49 23.40
N ALA A 766 -44.41 18.55 23.88
CA ALA A 766 -43.80 18.62 25.21
C ALA A 766 -44.82 18.54 26.36
N ASP A 767 -46.04 19.08 26.17
CA ASP A 767 -47.10 19.03 27.17
C ASP A 767 -48.30 18.21 26.68
N LYS A 768 -48.53 17.06 27.34
CA LYS A 768 -49.69 16.20 27.08
C LYS A 768 -51.02 16.93 27.28
N GLN A 769 -51.05 17.99 28.08
CA GLN A 769 -52.23 18.83 28.27
C GLN A 769 -52.62 19.55 26.98
N HIS A 770 -51.66 19.97 26.14
CA HIS A 770 -51.98 20.62 24.87
C HIS A 770 -52.70 19.71 23.88
N ALA A 771 -52.27 18.45 23.77
CA ALA A 771 -52.96 17.45 22.94
C ALA A 771 -54.38 17.15 23.46
N ALA A 772 -54.54 17.02 24.78
CA ALA A 772 -55.83 16.79 25.41
C ALA A 772 -56.78 17.98 25.24
N LEU A 773 -56.29 19.22 25.40
CA LEU A 773 -57.06 20.44 25.21
C LEU A 773 -57.45 20.64 23.74
N ALA A 774 -56.56 20.35 22.79
CA ALA A 774 -56.85 20.46 21.35
C ALA A 774 -57.90 19.45 20.88
N GLU A 775 -57.81 18.21 21.35
CA GLU A 775 -58.83 17.19 21.06
C GLU A 775 -60.18 17.53 21.73
N MET A 776 -60.13 18.07 22.95
CA MET A 776 -61.33 18.57 23.63
C MET A 776 -61.97 19.74 22.89
N GLU A 777 -61.18 20.69 22.42
CA GLU A 777 -61.64 21.80 21.59
C GLU A 777 -62.30 21.31 20.29
N ARG A 778 -61.72 20.32 19.63
CA ARG A 778 -62.29 19.73 18.40
C ARG A 778 -63.67 19.11 18.65
N ILE A 779 -63.81 18.29 19.69
CA ILE A 779 -65.08 17.62 20.02
C ILE A 779 -66.13 18.62 20.51
N ILE A 780 -65.73 19.59 21.35
CA ILE A 780 -66.64 20.66 21.80
C ILE A 780 -67.08 21.52 20.62
N SER A 781 -66.20 21.88 19.70
CA SER A 781 -66.55 22.66 18.50
C SER A 781 -67.59 21.92 17.64
N VAL A 782 -67.47 20.60 17.49
CA VAL A 782 -68.48 19.77 16.80
C VAL A 782 -69.81 19.75 17.57
N ALA A 783 -69.78 19.70 18.90
CA ALA A 783 -70.98 19.72 19.74
C ALA A 783 -71.71 21.07 19.75
N LEU A 784 -71.03 22.15 19.34
CA LEU A 784 -71.55 23.51 19.25
C LEU A 784 -72.03 23.89 17.85
N LEU A 785 -71.98 23.00 16.85
CA LEU A 785 -72.55 23.25 15.52
C LEU A 785 -74.09 23.46 15.60
N PRO A 786 -74.69 24.28 14.72
CA PRO A 786 -74.12 24.87 13.49
C PRO A 786 -73.38 26.20 13.68
N ASP A 787 -73.66 26.98 14.73
CA ASP A 787 -73.02 28.27 15.03
C ASP A 787 -72.16 28.15 16.29
N VAL A 788 -70.90 27.79 16.09
CA VAL A 788 -69.95 27.47 17.17
C VAL A 788 -69.74 28.66 18.11
N GLY A 789 -69.72 29.89 17.57
CA GLY A 789 -69.40 31.10 18.33
C GLY A 789 -70.54 31.52 19.23
N ARG A 790 -71.73 31.67 18.64
CA ARG A 790 -72.94 31.99 19.39
C ARG A 790 -73.26 30.91 20.42
N ASN A 791 -73.11 29.64 20.06
CA ASN A 791 -73.40 28.55 20.97
C ASN A 791 -72.36 28.45 22.10
N ALA A 792 -71.08 28.74 21.85
CA ALA A 792 -70.07 28.85 22.91
C ALA A 792 -70.41 29.96 23.92
N ASP A 793 -70.86 31.12 23.43
CA ASP A 793 -71.31 32.23 24.29
C ASP A 793 -72.54 31.88 25.11
N VAL A 794 -73.52 31.19 24.50
CA VAL A 794 -74.69 30.66 25.22
C VAL A 794 -74.24 29.73 26.35
N VAL A 795 -73.32 28.80 26.10
CA VAL A 795 -72.80 27.90 27.13
C VAL A 795 -72.09 28.67 28.24
N LEU A 796 -71.21 29.62 27.90
CA LEU A 796 -70.49 30.46 28.86
C LEU A 796 -71.44 31.31 29.73
N SER A 797 -72.55 31.79 29.16
CA SER A 797 -73.52 32.64 29.86
C SER A 797 -74.30 31.94 30.99
N HIS A 798 -74.37 30.61 30.95
CA HIS A 798 -75.07 29.78 31.95
C HIS A 798 -74.12 29.13 32.97
N LEU A 799 -72.81 29.42 32.91
CA LEU A 799 -71.83 28.91 33.89
C LEU A 799 -71.85 29.76 35.15
N ASN A 800 -72.25 29.19 36.28
CA ASN A 800 -72.22 29.86 37.58
C ASN A 800 -70.88 29.59 38.28
N PRO A 801 -70.13 30.60 38.74
CA PRO A 801 -68.84 30.38 39.39
C PRO A 801 -69.02 29.75 40.78
N ILE A 802 -68.14 28.80 41.12
CA ILE A 802 -68.06 28.16 42.44
C ILE A 802 -66.66 28.29 43.03
N ARG A 803 -66.53 28.01 44.33
CA ARG A 803 -65.20 27.93 44.96
C ARG A 803 -64.42 26.76 44.36
N GLU A 804 -63.22 27.04 43.89
CA GLU A 804 -62.39 26.03 43.22
C GLU A 804 -62.08 24.85 44.15
N GLU A 805 -62.47 23.65 43.72
CA GLU A 805 -62.17 22.38 44.40
C GLU A 805 -61.79 21.33 43.34
N ALA A 806 -60.60 20.73 43.50
CA ALA A 806 -60.05 19.75 42.55
C ALA A 806 -60.03 20.21 41.06
N GLY A 807 -59.90 21.52 40.81
CA GLY A 807 -59.85 22.12 39.47
C GLY A 807 -61.22 22.44 38.84
N PHE A 808 -62.32 22.14 39.52
CA PHE A 808 -63.67 22.55 39.11
C PHE A 808 -63.98 23.95 39.64
N MET A 809 -64.38 24.85 38.74
CA MET A 809 -64.51 26.29 39.03
C MET A 809 -65.88 26.88 38.71
N ALA A 810 -66.73 26.13 38.00
CA ALA A 810 -68.10 26.55 37.74
C ALA A 810 -69.08 25.37 37.82
N GLU A 811 -70.36 25.67 37.97
CA GLU A 811 -71.46 24.71 37.95
C GLU A 811 -72.60 25.17 37.03
N VAL A 812 -73.41 24.22 36.57
CA VAL A 812 -74.58 24.44 35.72
C VAL A 812 -75.74 23.58 36.22
N HIS A 813 -76.88 24.23 36.48
CA HIS A 813 -78.15 23.57 36.74
C HIS A 813 -79.02 23.61 35.47
N LEU A 814 -79.32 22.46 34.88
CA LEU A 814 -80.13 22.38 33.67
C LEU A 814 -81.58 22.86 33.88
N THR A 815 -82.06 22.91 35.13
CA THR A 815 -83.39 23.43 35.49
C THR A 815 -83.52 24.94 35.30
N ASP A 816 -82.40 25.65 35.35
CA ASP A 816 -82.36 27.12 35.36
C ASP A 816 -82.14 27.67 33.95
N ILE A 817 -81.94 26.78 32.96
CA ILE A 817 -81.67 27.11 31.57
C ILE A 817 -82.99 27.11 30.77
N PRO A 818 -83.27 28.16 29.96
CA PRO A 818 -84.39 28.16 29.03
C PRO A 818 -84.38 26.94 28.08
N ARG A 819 -85.55 26.37 27.79
CA ARG A 819 -85.70 25.17 26.91
C ARG A 819 -85.02 25.31 25.53
N GLU A 820 -84.87 26.54 25.04
CA GLU A 820 -84.17 26.87 23.79
C GLU A 820 -82.65 26.66 23.85
N HIS A 821 -82.02 26.87 25.01
CA HIS A 821 -80.57 26.73 25.20
C HIS A 821 -80.20 25.37 25.81
N GLU A 822 -81.15 24.70 26.44
CA GLU A 822 -80.94 23.45 27.16
C GLU A 822 -80.26 22.36 26.31
N GLN A 823 -80.67 22.20 25.05
CA GLN A 823 -80.09 21.20 24.16
C GLN A 823 -78.62 21.51 23.84
N ILE A 824 -78.29 22.77 23.56
CA ILE A 824 -76.95 23.24 23.20
C ILE A 824 -76.00 23.11 24.40
N VAL A 825 -76.46 23.52 25.57
CA VAL A 825 -75.68 23.41 26.81
C VAL A 825 -75.48 21.94 27.18
N ARG A 826 -76.51 21.11 27.06
CA ARG A 826 -76.41 19.67 27.34
C ARG A 826 -75.49 18.94 26.36
N THR A 827 -75.49 19.26 25.07
CA THR A 827 -74.55 18.64 24.10
C THR A 827 -73.11 19.05 24.38
N ALA A 828 -72.86 20.33 24.68
CA ALA A 828 -71.54 20.82 25.05
C ALA A 828 -71.02 20.22 26.37
N LEU A 829 -71.87 20.12 27.41
CA LEU A 829 -71.52 19.49 28.69
C LEU A 829 -71.26 17.98 28.55
N ASN A 830 -72.04 17.28 27.72
CA ASN A 830 -71.79 15.87 27.41
C ASN A 830 -70.47 15.68 26.66
N ALA A 831 -70.12 16.59 25.74
CA ALA A 831 -68.83 16.62 25.08
C ALA A 831 -67.67 16.90 26.06
N GLY A 832 -67.86 17.76 27.06
CA GLY A 832 -66.86 17.97 28.12
C GLY A 832 -66.72 16.78 29.08
N ALA A 833 -67.80 16.02 29.29
CA ALA A 833 -67.81 14.86 30.18
C ALA A 833 -66.98 13.68 29.64
N THR A 834 -66.84 13.54 28.31
CA THR A 834 -65.96 12.52 27.70
C THR A 834 -64.49 12.69 28.09
N PHE A 835 -64.08 13.92 28.45
CA PHE A 835 -62.73 14.25 28.90
C PHE A 835 -62.56 14.27 30.42
N LYS A 836 -63.59 13.87 31.19
CA LYS A 836 -63.63 14.02 32.67
C LYS A 836 -63.41 15.46 33.14
N ARG A 837 -63.68 16.45 32.27
CA ARG A 837 -63.62 17.89 32.59
C ARG A 837 -64.99 18.48 32.87
N VAL A 838 -66.04 17.66 32.83
CA VAL A 838 -67.38 17.97 33.32
C VAL A 838 -67.85 16.76 34.10
N GLU A 839 -68.26 16.98 35.36
CA GLU A 839 -68.74 15.93 36.26
C GLU A 839 -70.23 16.12 36.55
N ARG A 840 -70.98 15.03 36.59
CA ARG A 840 -72.39 15.03 37.00
C ARG A 840 -72.45 14.86 38.50
N SER A 841 -72.97 15.86 39.20
CA SER A 841 -73.04 15.86 40.67
C SER A 841 -74.23 15.03 41.19
N ASP A 842 -75.28 14.84 40.38
CA ASP A 842 -76.52 14.19 40.78
C ASP A 842 -76.90 13.03 39.85
N ASP A 843 -77.41 11.93 40.41
CA ASP A 843 -77.90 10.74 39.67
C ASP A 843 -79.02 11.06 38.66
N ARG A 844 -79.72 12.18 38.84
CA ARG A 844 -80.78 12.66 37.93
C ARG A 844 -80.23 13.38 36.69
N GLY A 845 -78.93 13.67 36.63
CA GLY A 845 -78.27 14.30 35.48
C GLY A 845 -78.68 15.75 35.23
N LEU A 846 -79.08 16.49 36.27
CA LEU A 846 -79.55 17.88 36.17
C LEU A 846 -78.53 18.91 36.67
N HIS A 847 -77.47 18.47 37.36
CA HIS A 847 -76.44 19.33 37.93
C HIS A 847 -75.05 18.88 37.47
N TYR A 848 -74.28 19.83 36.94
CA TYR A 848 -72.96 19.59 36.36
C TYR A 848 -71.92 20.53 36.97
N ARG A 849 -70.75 20.02 37.30
CA ARG A 849 -69.56 20.79 37.67
C ARG A 849 -68.60 20.85 36.49
N ILE A 850 -68.04 22.02 36.16
CA ILE A 850 -67.11 22.17 35.04
C ILE A 850 -65.68 22.53 35.44
N HIS A 851 -64.80 21.85 34.71
CA HIS A 851 -63.36 21.92 34.60
C HIS A 851 -62.85 23.34 34.31
N GLY A 852 -61.81 23.85 34.96
CA GLY A 852 -61.11 25.05 34.45
C GLY A 852 -60.65 24.92 32.98
N ASP A 853 -60.15 23.73 32.61
CA ASP A 853 -59.83 23.37 31.21
C ASP A 853 -61.00 23.48 30.23
N PHE A 854 -62.21 23.07 30.63
CA PHE A 854 -63.42 23.15 29.78
C PHE A 854 -63.82 24.61 29.55
N TYR A 855 -63.78 25.41 30.62
CA TYR A 855 -63.97 26.86 30.55
C TYR A 855 -62.95 27.52 29.62
N ARG A 856 -61.66 27.19 29.77
CA ARG A 856 -60.59 27.74 28.92
C ARG A 856 -60.80 27.43 27.44
N VAL A 857 -61.25 26.21 27.11
CA VAL A 857 -61.55 25.84 25.73
C VAL A 857 -62.71 26.65 25.15
N LEU A 858 -63.82 26.82 25.89
CA LEU A 858 -64.94 27.64 25.43
C LEU A 858 -64.55 29.11 25.20
N VAL A 859 -63.73 29.67 26.10
CA VAL A 859 -63.21 31.03 25.95
C VAL A 859 -62.27 31.14 24.74
N ASN A 860 -61.42 30.14 24.49
CA ASN A 860 -60.55 30.11 23.32
C ASN A 860 -61.32 30.01 22.00
N ILE A 861 -62.38 29.20 21.95
CA ILE A 861 -63.28 29.09 20.80
C ILE A 861 -63.92 30.46 20.52
N ARG A 862 -64.43 31.14 21.55
CA ARG A 862 -64.98 32.49 21.42
C ARG A 862 -63.95 33.50 20.91
N ALA A 863 -62.75 33.51 21.48
CA ALA A 863 -61.69 34.46 21.12
C ALA A 863 -61.25 34.31 19.65
N ARG A 864 -61.13 33.08 19.15
CA ARG A 864 -60.82 32.80 17.73
C ARG A 864 -61.92 33.26 16.80
N LEU A 865 -63.18 33.08 17.21
CA LEU A 865 -64.30 33.45 16.36
C LEU A 865 -64.48 34.96 16.28
N LEU A 866 -64.27 35.69 17.39
CA LEU A 866 -64.25 37.14 17.42
C LEU A 866 -63.17 37.74 16.50
N SER A 867 -62.00 37.11 16.43
CA SER A 867 -60.91 37.53 15.53
C SER A 867 -61.24 37.27 14.06
N THR A 868 -61.89 36.15 13.71
CA THR A 868 -62.39 35.91 12.34
C THR A 868 -63.57 36.81 11.94
N THR A 869 -64.47 37.18 12.87
CA THR A 869 -65.59 38.08 12.56
C THR A 869 -65.16 39.53 12.41
N ALA A 870 -64.11 39.97 13.11
CA ALA A 870 -63.52 41.30 12.90
C ALA A 870 -62.95 41.43 11.48
N THR A 871 -62.30 40.38 10.95
CA THR A 871 -61.85 40.36 9.55
C THR A 871 -63.00 40.38 8.54
N LEU A 872 -64.15 39.76 8.84
CA LEU A 872 -65.33 39.75 7.95
C LEU A 872 -66.16 41.04 8.04
N GLN A 873 -66.30 41.66 9.22
CA GLN A 873 -66.99 42.95 9.37
C GLN A 873 -66.21 44.09 8.70
N ASN A 874 -64.88 44.05 8.72
CA ASN A 874 -64.05 44.99 7.97
C ASN A 874 -64.16 44.81 6.44
N HIS A 875 -64.60 43.65 5.96
CA HIS A 875 -64.91 43.43 4.54
C HIS A 875 -66.38 43.73 4.19
N ALA A 876 -67.32 43.52 5.13
CA ALA A 876 -68.75 43.78 4.92
C ALA A 876 -69.14 45.26 5.10
N ALA A 877 -68.37 46.06 5.84
CA ALA A 877 -68.57 47.51 5.94
C ALA A 877 -68.24 48.28 4.63
N ALA A 878 -67.76 47.59 3.60
CA ALA A 878 -67.48 48.13 2.26
C ALA A 878 -68.50 47.70 1.19
N ALA A 879 -69.69 47.21 1.57
CA ALA A 879 -70.77 46.90 0.65
C ALA A 879 -72.00 47.79 0.91
N PRO A 880 -72.51 48.56 -0.08
CA PRO A 880 -73.78 49.26 0.08
C PRO A 880 -74.93 48.24 0.08
N LEU A 881 -75.85 48.35 1.03
CA LEU A 881 -77.14 47.65 0.99
C LEU A 881 -77.89 48.05 -0.29
N ILE A 882 -78.21 47.09 -1.15
CA ILE A 882 -79.24 47.22 -2.18
C ILE A 882 -80.40 46.30 -1.78
N ASP A 883 -81.53 46.94 -1.55
CA ASP A 883 -82.83 46.36 -1.22
C ASP A 883 -83.52 45.82 -2.50
N GLY A 884 -84.18 44.67 -2.37
CA GLY A 884 -85.41 44.27 -3.09
C GLY A 884 -85.44 44.05 -4.62
N GLY A 885 -85.58 42.77 -5.03
CA GLY A 885 -86.31 42.29 -6.23
C GLY A 885 -85.61 42.49 -7.59
N SER A 886 -85.62 41.58 -8.57
CA SER A 886 -86.54 40.53 -8.99
C SER A 886 -85.80 39.56 -9.95
N LEU A 887 -86.35 38.36 -10.15
CA LEU A 887 -85.81 37.31 -11.01
C LEU A 887 -86.08 37.60 -12.49
N HIS A 888 -85.03 37.66 -13.33
CA HIS A 888 -84.96 37.03 -14.66
C HIS A 888 -83.55 37.10 -15.26
N PRO A 889 -83.18 36.15 -16.15
CA PRO A 889 -81.80 35.92 -16.55
C PRO A 889 -81.44 36.75 -17.79
N ALA A 890 -80.31 37.44 -17.74
CA ALA A 890 -79.69 38.00 -18.94
C ALA A 890 -78.19 37.76 -18.89
N MET A 891 -77.70 37.05 -19.91
CA MET A 891 -76.29 36.90 -20.23
C MET A 891 -75.61 38.26 -20.29
N THR A 892 -74.38 38.36 -19.81
CA THR A 892 -73.54 39.52 -20.14
C THR A 892 -72.10 39.06 -20.38
N THR A 893 -71.70 39.31 -21.62
CA THR A 893 -70.38 39.33 -22.21
C THR A 893 -69.37 40.08 -21.34
N VAL A 894 -68.15 39.54 -21.27
CA VAL A 894 -66.98 40.19 -20.68
C VAL A 894 -66.51 41.28 -21.64
N GLU A 895 -66.90 42.53 -21.37
CA GLU A 895 -66.25 43.73 -21.91
C GLU A 895 -65.26 44.32 -20.90
N ALA A 896 -64.17 44.84 -21.43
CA ALA A 896 -63.01 45.39 -20.72
C ALA A 896 -63.36 46.55 -19.77
N PRO A 897 -62.60 46.74 -18.67
CA PRO A 897 -62.85 47.85 -17.77
C PRO A 897 -62.40 49.17 -18.40
N ILE A 898 -63.40 50.02 -18.65
CA ILE A 898 -63.29 51.44 -18.95
C ILE A 898 -62.58 52.16 -17.79
N ALA A 899 -61.65 53.03 -18.15
CA ALA A 899 -60.93 53.94 -17.27
C ALA A 899 -61.89 54.81 -16.44
N ARG A 900 -61.70 54.83 -15.12
CA ARG A 900 -62.30 55.84 -14.23
C ARG A 900 -61.22 56.83 -13.83
N GLU A 901 -61.22 57.97 -14.51
CA GLU A 901 -60.49 59.18 -14.13
C GLU A 901 -60.83 59.55 -12.68
N ARG A 902 -59.81 59.71 -11.83
CA ARG A 902 -59.90 60.55 -10.63
C ARG A 902 -59.43 61.94 -11.01
N GLN A 903 -60.38 62.87 -11.05
CA GLN A 903 -60.11 64.30 -11.04
C GLN A 903 -59.25 64.65 -9.81
N LEU A 904 -58.02 65.11 -10.06
CA LEU A 904 -57.25 65.94 -9.13
C LEU A 904 -57.61 67.42 -9.39
N PRO A 905 -57.60 68.29 -8.37
CA PRO A 905 -57.84 69.72 -8.58
C PRO A 905 -56.66 70.32 -9.37
N HIS A 906 -56.96 70.91 -10.52
CA HIS A 906 -55.98 71.62 -11.34
C HIS A 906 -55.90 73.08 -10.84
N GLU A 907 -54.78 73.45 -10.21
CA GLU A 907 -54.33 74.84 -10.15
C GLU A 907 -53.58 75.17 -11.46
N PRO A 908 -53.78 76.36 -12.07
CA PRO A 908 -53.15 76.69 -13.34
C PRO A 908 -51.68 77.07 -13.10
N ARG A 909 -50.75 76.17 -13.38
CA ARG A 909 -49.32 76.52 -13.49
C ARG A 909 -49.02 77.01 -14.91
N ASN A 910 -48.43 78.21 -14.96
CA ASN A 910 -48.02 78.96 -16.14
C ASN A 910 -47.35 78.10 -17.23
N GLY A 911 -47.66 78.40 -18.48
CA GLY A 911 -47.19 77.70 -19.69
C GLY A 911 -45.67 77.63 -19.90
N THR A 912 -44.86 78.31 -19.10
CA THR A 912 -43.39 78.24 -19.17
C THR A 912 -42.78 77.00 -18.48
N ALA A 913 -43.49 76.38 -17.54
CA ALA A 913 -43.01 75.18 -16.85
C ALA A 913 -43.18 73.90 -17.70
N LYS A 914 -44.25 73.84 -18.49
CA LYS A 914 -44.54 72.69 -19.36
C LYS A 914 -43.51 72.55 -20.48
N GLU A 915 -43.07 73.66 -21.06
CA GLU A 915 -42.00 73.71 -22.06
C GLU A 915 -40.65 73.25 -21.50
N SER A 916 -40.33 73.60 -20.24
CA SER A 916 -39.11 73.15 -19.56
C SER A 916 -39.13 71.69 -19.16
N ASP A 917 -40.31 71.15 -18.78
CA ASP A 917 -40.46 69.73 -18.41
C ASP A 917 -40.41 68.82 -19.66
N ASP A 918 -40.97 69.28 -20.79
CA ASP A 918 -40.92 68.56 -22.05
C ASP A 918 -39.48 68.55 -22.64
N ALA A 919 -38.74 69.65 -22.54
CA ALA A 919 -37.31 69.70 -22.94
C ALA A 919 -36.44 68.77 -22.08
N TRP A 920 -36.69 68.70 -20.77
CA TRP A 920 -35.99 67.77 -19.87
C TRP A 920 -36.34 66.31 -20.16
N ARG A 921 -37.62 66.02 -20.49
CA ARG A 921 -38.03 64.67 -20.89
C ARG A 921 -37.30 64.22 -22.16
N GLU A 922 -37.10 65.12 -23.13
CA GLU A 922 -36.34 64.84 -24.35
C GLU A 922 -34.85 64.58 -24.05
N GLU A 923 -34.21 65.37 -23.18
CA GLU A 923 -32.83 65.18 -22.75
C GLU A 923 -32.62 63.83 -22.03
N VAL A 924 -33.56 63.47 -21.14
CA VAL A 924 -33.56 62.17 -20.45
C VAL A 924 -33.74 61.02 -21.45
N LEU A 925 -34.65 61.16 -22.41
CA LEU A 925 -34.90 60.15 -23.44
C LEU A 925 -33.66 59.92 -24.30
N VAL A 926 -33.01 60.99 -24.78
CA VAL A 926 -31.77 60.90 -25.55
C VAL A 926 -30.68 60.21 -24.74
N THR A 927 -30.51 60.58 -23.47
CA THR A 927 -29.49 60.00 -22.59
C THR A 927 -29.72 58.49 -22.34
N LEU A 928 -30.98 58.06 -22.25
CA LEU A 928 -31.34 56.65 -22.10
C LEU A 928 -31.08 55.85 -23.39
N LEU A 929 -31.40 56.42 -24.56
CA LEU A 929 -31.16 55.81 -25.86
C LEU A 929 -29.66 55.74 -26.20
N ASP A 930 -28.89 56.77 -25.86
CA ASP A 930 -27.42 56.77 -25.95
C ASP A 930 -26.81 55.66 -25.09
N GLY A 931 -27.37 55.41 -23.91
CA GLY A 931 -26.97 54.28 -23.06
C GLY A 931 -27.18 52.90 -23.69
N LEU A 932 -28.06 52.82 -24.68
CA LEU A 932 -28.34 51.64 -25.51
C LEU A 932 -27.63 51.66 -26.87
N ASN A 933 -26.86 52.72 -27.18
CA ASN A 933 -26.27 53.01 -28.49
C ASN A 933 -27.32 53.13 -29.62
N LEU A 934 -28.51 53.66 -29.33
CA LEU A 934 -29.58 53.86 -30.31
C LEU A 934 -29.79 55.35 -30.62
N PRO A 935 -30.01 55.74 -31.89
CA PRO A 935 -30.39 57.10 -32.23
C PRO A 935 -31.85 57.39 -31.81
N LEU A 936 -32.18 58.67 -31.61
CA LEU A 936 -33.53 59.12 -31.28
C LEU A 936 -34.58 58.66 -32.31
N GLU A 937 -34.16 58.51 -33.58
CA GLU A 937 -35.00 58.03 -34.68
C GLU A 937 -35.66 56.67 -34.38
N SER A 938 -34.94 55.75 -33.72
CA SER A 938 -35.45 54.41 -33.38
C SER A 938 -36.64 54.45 -32.41
N TYR A 939 -36.67 55.45 -31.51
CA TYR A 939 -37.81 55.69 -30.62
C TYR A 939 -38.96 56.41 -31.33
N THR A 940 -38.65 57.40 -32.19
CA THR A 940 -39.68 58.15 -32.91
C THR A 940 -40.50 57.30 -33.88
N ARG A 941 -39.90 56.26 -34.48
CA ARG A 941 -40.65 55.28 -35.31
C ARG A 941 -41.69 54.49 -34.52
N LEU A 942 -41.52 54.39 -33.21
CA LEU A 942 -42.43 53.72 -32.28
C LEU A 942 -43.28 54.73 -31.48
N ALA A 943 -43.28 56.02 -31.85
CA ALA A 943 -44.05 57.04 -31.14
C ALA A 943 -45.56 56.86 -31.30
N GLU A 944 -46.00 56.31 -32.44
CA GLU A 944 -47.40 55.96 -32.65
C GLU A 944 -47.77 54.70 -31.85
N ARG A 945 -48.74 54.83 -30.95
CA ARG A 945 -49.16 53.77 -30.02
C ARG A 945 -49.50 52.44 -30.72
N LYS A 946 -50.18 52.50 -31.88
CA LYS A 946 -50.53 51.28 -32.63
C LYS A 946 -49.31 50.57 -33.21
N VAL A 947 -48.32 51.34 -33.69
CA VAL A 947 -47.05 50.82 -34.21
C VAL A 947 -46.23 50.21 -33.08
N ALA A 948 -46.15 50.89 -31.92
CA ALA A 948 -45.49 50.37 -30.72
C ALA A 948 -46.12 49.07 -30.20
N GLU A 949 -47.44 49.00 -30.11
CA GLU A 949 -48.15 47.80 -29.66
C GLU A 949 -47.92 46.63 -30.64
N ALA A 950 -47.98 46.88 -31.95
CA ALA A 950 -47.68 45.87 -32.96
C ALA A 950 -46.21 45.39 -32.92
N ALA A 951 -45.26 46.31 -32.74
CA ALA A 951 -43.83 45.99 -32.65
C ALA A 951 -43.48 45.22 -31.37
N VAL A 952 -44.05 45.59 -30.23
CA VAL A 952 -43.89 44.86 -28.96
C VAL A 952 -44.50 43.46 -29.07
N ALA A 953 -45.65 43.32 -29.75
CA ALA A 953 -46.25 42.02 -30.00
C ALA A 953 -45.37 41.14 -30.90
N ALA A 954 -44.74 41.69 -31.94
CA ALA A 954 -43.76 40.98 -32.77
C ALA A 954 -42.52 40.57 -31.96
N GLY A 955 -41.95 41.45 -31.14
CA GLY A 955 -40.81 41.15 -30.26
C GLY A 955 -41.12 40.05 -29.24
N ARG A 956 -42.33 40.03 -28.68
CA ARG A 956 -42.78 38.95 -27.79
C ARG A 956 -43.02 37.64 -28.54
N ALA A 957 -43.49 37.68 -29.79
CA ALA A 957 -43.61 36.49 -30.63
C ALA A 957 -42.23 35.88 -30.91
N LEU A 958 -41.23 36.70 -31.24
CA LEU A 958 -39.85 36.22 -31.45
C LEU A 958 -39.29 35.55 -30.18
N TYR A 959 -39.52 36.16 -29.01
CA TYR A 959 -39.08 35.60 -27.74
C TYR A 959 -39.75 34.25 -27.41
N ARG A 960 -41.03 34.08 -27.75
CA ARG A 960 -41.75 32.82 -27.60
C ARG A 960 -41.20 31.74 -28.54
N MET A 961 -41.02 32.07 -29.82
CA MET A 961 -40.45 31.15 -30.82
C MET A 961 -39.03 30.71 -30.45
N ALA A 962 -38.21 31.62 -29.92
CA ALA A 962 -36.86 31.28 -29.49
C ALA A 962 -36.81 30.23 -28.37
N SER A 963 -37.94 29.90 -27.72
CA SER A 963 -37.98 28.86 -26.69
C SER A 963 -37.62 27.46 -27.19
N ASP A 964 -37.81 27.20 -28.49
CA ASP A 964 -37.54 25.91 -29.15
C ASP A 964 -36.10 25.77 -29.65
N ASN A 965 -35.33 26.87 -29.75
CA ASN A 965 -33.91 26.84 -30.11
C ASN A 965 -33.04 27.41 -28.97
N LEU A 966 -32.35 26.52 -28.25
CA LEU A 966 -31.60 26.83 -27.03
C LEU A 966 -30.56 27.95 -27.21
N HIS A 967 -29.89 27.99 -28.36
CA HIS A 967 -28.84 28.97 -28.65
C HIS A 967 -29.41 30.35 -28.93
N LEU A 968 -30.46 30.41 -29.77
CA LEU A 968 -31.19 31.65 -30.06
C LEU A 968 -31.85 32.21 -28.78
N ARG A 969 -32.45 31.35 -27.96
CA ARG A 969 -33.04 31.71 -26.67
C ARG A 969 -32.05 32.41 -25.77
N LYS A 970 -30.85 31.84 -25.67
CA LYS A 970 -29.80 32.35 -24.79
C LYS A 970 -29.31 33.71 -25.26
N ALA A 971 -29.03 33.87 -26.56
CA ALA A 971 -28.59 35.14 -27.13
C ALA A 971 -29.63 36.26 -26.91
N LEU A 972 -30.92 35.97 -27.13
CA LEU A 972 -32.03 36.91 -26.89
C LEU A 972 -32.18 37.30 -25.41
N ILE A 973 -32.10 36.34 -24.49
CA ILE A 973 -32.22 36.59 -23.05
C ILE A 973 -31.04 37.43 -22.55
N ASP A 974 -29.83 37.06 -22.95
CA ASP A 974 -28.61 37.74 -22.52
C ASP A 974 -28.61 39.18 -23.05
N ARG A 975 -28.93 39.40 -24.33
CA ARG A 975 -29.02 40.74 -24.93
C ARG A 975 -30.08 41.61 -24.28
N ARG A 976 -31.28 41.07 -24.05
CA ARG A 976 -32.38 41.80 -23.39
C ARG A 976 -32.02 42.18 -21.96
N ARG A 977 -31.47 41.24 -21.18
CA ARG A 977 -31.05 41.49 -19.80
C ARG A 977 -29.96 42.55 -19.72
N ASP A 978 -29.03 42.54 -20.67
CA ASP A 978 -27.97 43.55 -20.74
C ASP A 978 -28.53 44.96 -21.03
N TRP A 979 -29.53 45.07 -21.90
CA TRP A 979 -30.20 46.34 -22.20
C TRP A 979 -31.05 46.86 -21.03
N GLU A 980 -31.82 45.97 -20.37
CA GLU A 980 -32.56 46.31 -19.14
C GLU A 980 -31.60 46.81 -18.03
N ALA A 981 -30.44 46.15 -17.88
CA ALA A 981 -29.42 46.58 -16.93
C ALA A 981 -28.78 47.93 -17.30
N ARG A 982 -28.56 48.21 -18.59
CA ARG A 982 -28.03 49.50 -19.07
C ARG A 982 -29.01 50.65 -18.83
N VAL A 983 -30.29 50.46 -19.16
CA VAL A 983 -31.36 51.44 -18.88
C VAL A 983 -31.44 51.71 -17.37
N GLU A 984 -31.42 50.66 -16.55
CA GLU A 984 -31.46 50.80 -15.09
C GLU A 984 -30.23 51.53 -14.52
N ASN A 985 -29.04 51.27 -15.07
CA ASN A 985 -27.81 51.96 -14.67
C ASN A 985 -27.81 53.44 -15.09
N VAL A 986 -28.32 53.77 -16.28
CA VAL A 986 -28.48 55.17 -16.72
C VAL A 986 -29.55 55.87 -15.88
N ARG A 987 -30.68 55.21 -15.62
CA ARG A 987 -31.74 55.72 -14.73
C ARG A 987 -31.18 56.06 -13.35
N ARG A 988 -30.42 55.17 -12.72
CA ARG A 988 -29.78 55.45 -11.41
C ARG A 988 -28.85 56.65 -11.45
N ARG A 989 -28.01 56.76 -12.49
CA ARG A 989 -27.14 57.93 -12.67
C ARG A 989 -27.94 59.23 -12.79
N LEU A 990 -29.00 59.24 -13.60
CA LEU A 990 -29.88 60.40 -13.76
C LEU A 990 -30.64 60.76 -12.46
N LEU A 991 -31.01 59.75 -11.65
CA LEU A 991 -31.62 59.96 -10.33
C LEU A 991 -30.61 60.56 -9.33
N ASP A 992 -29.35 60.13 -9.38
CA ASP A 992 -28.28 60.66 -8.52
C ASP A 992 -27.89 62.10 -8.90
N GLU A 993 -28.02 62.48 -10.18
CA GLU A 993 -27.74 63.83 -10.68
C GLU A 993 -28.85 64.86 -10.35
N CYS A 994 -30.04 64.41 -9.94
CA CYS A 994 -31.19 65.27 -9.63
C CYS A 994 -31.63 65.23 -8.14
N PRO A 995 -30.75 65.52 -7.16
CA PRO A 995 -31.12 65.47 -5.75
C PRO A 995 -32.15 66.57 -5.41
N GLY A 996 -33.30 66.17 -4.84
CA GLY A 996 -34.28 67.08 -4.25
C GLY A 996 -35.31 67.71 -5.20
N GLN A 997 -35.41 67.26 -6.45
CA GLN A 997 -36.39 67.77 -7.43
C GLN A 997 -37.43 66.68 -7.81
N PRO A 998 -38.56 66.56 -7.08
CA PRO A 998 -39.49 65.43 -7.25
C PRO A 998 -40.16 65.37 -8.63
N ALA A 999 -40.36 66.51 -9.29
CA ALA A 999 -40.91 66.56 -10.65
C ALA A 999 -39.95 65.95 -11.70
N LYS A 1000 -38.65 66.26 -11.62
CA LYS A 1000 -37.64 65.69 -12.51
C LYS A 1000 -37.40 64.20 -12.25
N LEU A 1001 -37.42 63.78 -10.98
CA LEU A 1001 -37.30 62.37 -10.60
C LEU A 1001 -38.47 61.54 -11.17
N ALA A 1002 -39.69 62.08 -11.13
CA ALA A 1002 -40.86 61.44 -11.73
C ALA A 1002 -40.73 61.32 -13.25
N ILE A 1003 -40.23 62.35 -13.94
CA ILE A 1003 -40.00 62.32 -15.39
C ILE A 1003 -38.93 61.26 -15.76
N VAL A 1004 -37.84 61.16 -14.99
CA VAL A 1004 -36.79 60.15 -15.19
C VAL A 1004 -37.35 58.74 -15.03
N ASP A 1005 -38.13 58.48 -13.97
CA ASP A 1005 -38.74 57.18 -13.74
C ASP A 1005 -39.79 56.81 -14.80
N GLU A 1006 -40.63 57.75 -15.22
CA GLU A 1006 -41.64 57.55 -16.26
C GLU A 1006 -41.01 57.27 -17.63
N THR A 1007 -39.98 58.03 -18.00
CA THR A 1007 -39.29 57.89 -19.29
C THR A 1007 -38.47 56.60 -19.33
N ALA A 1008 -37.77 56.26 -18.25
CA ALA A 1008 -37.01 55.00 -18.16
C ALA A 1008 -37.91 53.76 -18.22
N ARG A 1009 -39.10 53.81 -17.60
CA ARG A 1009 -40.10 52.73 -17.71
C ARG A 1009 -40.63 52.62 -19.14
N SER A 1010 -40.94 53.75 -19.77
CA SER A 1010 -41.44 53.78 -21.16
C SER A 1010 -40.42 53.17 -22.14
N VAL A 1011 -39.13 53.50 -21.99
CA VAL A 1011 -38.05 52.88 -22.78
C VAL A 1011 -37.91 51.39 -22.46
N ALA A 1012 -37.97 51.00 -21.17
CA ALA A 1012 -37.88 49.60 -20.77
C ALA A 1012 -39.01 48.72 -21.34
N ASP A 1013 -40.24 49.23 -21.35
CA ASP A 1013 -41.41 48.54 -21.91
C ASP A 1013 -41.30 48.34 -23.43
N LEU A 1014 -40.58 49.24 -24.12
CA LEU A 1014 -40.33 49.18 -25.56
C LEU A 1014 -39.08 48.37 -25.94
N ILE A 1015 -38.26 47.88 -24.99
CA ILE A 1015 -37.05 47.07 -25.29
C ILE A 1015 -37.33 45.90 -26.25
N PRO A 1016 -38.42 45.11 -26.11
CA PRO A 1016 -38.71 44.03 -27.05
C PRO A 1016 -38.91 44.51 -28.50
N ALA A 1017 -39.42 45.73 -28.69
CA ALA A 1017 -39.59 46.35 -30.00
C ALA A 1017 -38.30 47.03 -30.50
N LEU A 1018 -37.57 47.71 -29.61
CA LEU A 1018 -36.30 48.38 -29.92
C LEU A 1018 -35.22 47.37 -30.33
N LEU A 1019 -35.22 46.14 -29.80
CA LEU A 1019 -34.32 45.07 -30.23
C LEU A 1019 -34.51 44.65 -31.69
N LEU A 1020 -35.71 44.83 -32.23
CA LEU A 1020 -36.05 44.55 -33.63
C LEU A 1020 -35.83 45.76 -34.55
N SER A 1021 -35.43 46.91 -34.00
CA SER A 1021 -35.08 48.06 -34.82
C SER A 1021 -33.78 47.78 -35.60
N PRO A 1022 -33.66 48.27 -36.84
CA PRO A 1022 -32.47 48.03 -37.65
C PRO A 1022 -31.22 48.68 -37.04
N GLU A 1023 -31.38 49.77 -36.29
CA GLU A 1023 -30.27 50.46 -35.62
C GLU A 1023 -29.70 49.67 -34.42
N ALA A 1024 -30.44 48.69 -33.89
CA ALA A 1024 -29.96 47.82 -32.81
C ALA A 1024 -28.86 46.84 -33.27
N GLY A 1025 -28.73 46.62 -34.59
CA GLY A 1025 -27.80 45.67 -35.22
C GLY A 1025 -28.01 44.21 -34.84
N PHE A 1026 -29.02 43.92 -34.01
CA PHE A 1026 -29.21 42.61 -33.40
C PHE A 1026 -29.81 41.59 -34.38
N LEU A 1027 -30.66 42.04 -35.31
CA LEU A 1027 -31.18 41.19 -36.37
C LEU A 1027 -30.05 40.72 -37.31
N ASP A 1028 -29.12 41.61 -37.64
CA ASP A 1028 -27.94 41.30 -38.45
C ASP A 1028 -26.98 40.37 -37.70
N GLU A 1029 -26.73 40.63 -36.41
CA GLU A 1029 -25.93 39.77 -35.54
C GLU A 1029 -26.53 38.35 -35.46
N LEU A 1030 -27.86 38.23 -35.37
CA LEU A 1030 -28.54 36.93 -35.38
C LEU A 1030 -28.42 36.21 -36.72
N ILE A 1031 -28.55 36.93 -37.84
CA ILE A 1031 -28.38 36.37 -39.19
C ILE A 1031 -26.93 35.88 -39.38
N GLU A 1032 -25.93 36.67 -38.99
CA GLU A 1032 -24.51 36.31 -39.08
C GLU A 1032 -24.18 35.07 -38.23
N HIS A 1033 -24.71 34.98 -37.01
CA HIS A 1033 -24.53 33.79 -36.16
C HIS A 1033 -25.20 32.54 -36.75
N LEU A 1034 -26.38 32.67 -37.37
CA LEU A 1034 -27.06 31.58 -38.05
C LEU A 1034 -26.34 31.17 -39.34
N GLU A 1035 -25.73 32.11 -40.08
CA GLU A 1035 -24.90 31.86 -41.27
C GLU A 1035 -23.55 31.21 -40.92
N ALA A 1036 -22.93 31.62 -39.82
CA ALA A 1036 -21.69 31.01 -39.32
C ALA A 1036 -21.94 29.58 -38.83
N ALA A 1037 -23.07 29.33 -38.15
CA ALA A 1037 -23.51 27.98 -37.78
C ALA A 1037 -23.83 27.11 -39.02
N ALA A 1038 -24.45 27.70 -40.04
CA ALA A 1038 -24.74 27.03 -41.31
C ALA A 1038 -23.47 26.58 -42.06
N GLY A 1039 -22.37 27.34 -41.97
CA GLY A 1039 -21.09 27.04 -42.60
C GLY A 1039 -20.33 25.86 -41.99
N ALA A 1040 -20.61 25.51 -40.73
CA ALA A 1040 -19.94 24.41 -40.03
C ALA A 1040 -20.63 23.04 -40.21
N ASP A 1041 -21.97 23.02 -40.32
CA ASP A 1041 -22.77 21.78 -40.26
C ASP A 1041 -23.63 21.48 -41.49
N ALA A 1042 -23.54 22.26 -42.57
CA ALA A 1042 -24.34 22.06 -43.79
C ALA A 1042 -25.85 21.85 -43.48
N LEU A 1043 -26.44 22.77 -42.70
CA LEU A 1043 -27.89 23.00 -42.51
C LEU A 1043 -28.77 21.73 -42.66
N VAL A 1044 -28.68 20.81 -41.71
CA VAL A 1044 -29.48 19.56 -41.71
C VAL A 1044 -30.92 19.78 -41.23
N GLN A 1045 -31.25 20.93 -40.64
CA GLN A 1045 -32.60 21.24 -40.16
C GLN A 1045 -33.35 22.21 -41.10
N PRO A 1046 -34.46 21.78 -41.75
CA PRO A 1046 -35.28 22.63 -42.62
C PRO A 1046 -35.84 23.88 -41.92
N ALA A 1047 -36.02 23.79 -40.59
CA ALA A 1047 -36.50 24.89 -39.76
C ALA A 1047 -35.49 26.05 -39.68
N GLU A 1048 -34.19 25.76 -39.60
CA GLU A 1048 -33.16 26.80 -39.48
C GLU A 1048 -32.90 27.51 -40.82
N GLN A 1049 -33.00 26.79 -41.94
CA GLN A 1049 -32.96 27.38 -43.29
C GLN A 1049 -34.16 28.30 -43.54
N ASN A 1050 -35.37 27.88 -43.15
CA ASN A 1050 -36.57 28.71 -43.27
C ASN A 1050 -36.52 29.92 -42.33
N LEU A 1051 -36.00 29.76 -41.11
CA LEU A 1051 -35.81 30.85 -40.16
C LEU A 1051 -34.83 31.90 -40.71
N LEU A 1052 -33.71 31.48 -41.31
CA LEU A 1052 -32.74 32.38 -41.93
C LEU A 1052 -33.32 33.13 -43.14
N MET A 1053 -34.11 32.45 -43.97
CA MET A 1053 -34.82 33.07 -45.10
C MET A 1053 -35.83 34.12 -44.62
N GLN A 1054 -36.61 33.81 -43.58
CA GLN A 1054 -37.64 34.71 -43.04
C GLN A 1054 -37.06 35.87 -42.22
N LEU A 1055 -35.93 35.68 -41.53
CA LEU A 1055 -35.19 36.76 -40.87
C LEU A 1055 -34.58 37.74 -41.89
N ARG A 1056 -34.14 37.24 -43.06
CA ARG A 1056 -33.73 38.10 -44.19
C ARG A 1056 -34.92 38.87 -44.79
N ASP A 1057 -36.08 38.24 -44.91
CA ASP A 1057 -37.30 38.95 -45.33
C ASP A 1057 -37.68 40.05 -44.31
N LEU A 1058 -37.53 39.79 -43.01
CA LEU A 1058 -37.73 40.79 -41.94
C LEU A 1058 -36.78 41.99 -42.03
N GLN A 1059 -35.53 41.76 -42.46
CA GLN A 1059 -34.53 42.81 -42.70
C GLN A 1059 -34.94 43.78 -43.83
N SER A 1060 -35.80 43.33 -44.76
CA SER A 1060 -36.20 44.10 -45.93
C SER A 1060 -37.37 45.06 -45.71
N PHE A 1061 -38.06 44.97 -44.57
CA PHE A 1061 -39.24 45.79 -44.29
C PHE A 1061 -38.89 47.16 -43.69
N ASP A 1062 -39.60 48.21 -44.14
CA ASP A 1062 -39.56 49.52 -43.51
C ASP A 1062 -40.45 49.54 -42.25
N LEU A 1063 -39.81 49.49 -41.09
CA LEU A 1063 -40.43 49.29 -39.78
C LEU A 1063 -41.11 50.55 -39.20
N ALA A 1064 -41.38 51.56 -40.04
CA ALA A 1064 -42.05 52.81 -39.64
C ALA A 1064 -43.59 52.75 -39.69
N SER A 1065 -44.22 51.66 -40.15
CA SER A 1065 -45.69 51.51 -40.26
C SER A 1065 -46.21 50.26 -39.55
N GLU A 1066 -47.50 50.23 -39.18
CA GLU A 1066 -48.13 49.12 -38.43
C GLU A 1066 -48.19 47.80 -39.23
N THR A 1067 -48.35 47.89 -40.55
CA THR A 1067 -48.56 46.74 -41.44
C THR A 1067 -47.36 45.77 -41.51
N PRO A 1068 -46.10 46.23 -41.60
CA PRO A 1068 -44.92 45.36 -41.47
C PRO A 1068 -44.80 44.65 -40.14
N TRP A 1069 -45.08 45.31 -39.00
CA TRP A 1069 -44.98 44.69 -37.67
C TRP A 1069 -46.04 43.62 -37.43
N THR A 1070 -47.25 43.85 -37.92
CA THR A 1070 -48.33 42.86 -37.87
C THR A 1070 -48.03 41.68 -38.80
N HIS A 1071 -47.46 41.92 -39.98
CA HIS A 1071 -47.01 40.87 -40.88
C HIS A 1071 -45.84 40.06 -40.30
N ALA A 1072 -44.85 40.74 -39.71
CA ALA A 1072 -43.72 40.14 -38.99
C ALA A 1072 -44.20 39.22 -37.86
N ARG A 1073 -45.16 39.69 -37.05
CA ARG A 1073 -45.78 38.89 -36.00
C ARG A 1073 -46.48 37.65 -36.57
N VAL A 1074 -47.25 37.79 -37.64
CA VAL A 1074 -47.96 36.66 -38.28
C VAL A 1074 -46.99 35.65 -38.88
N LEU A 1075 -45.89 36.09 -39.49
CA LEU A 1075 -44.83 35.22 -40.00
C LEU A 1075 -44.17 34.42 -38.86
N ILE A 1076 -43.84 35.10 -37.76
CA ILE A 1076 -43.24 34.46 -36.56
C ILE A 1076 -44.23 33.48 -35.90
N GLU A 1077 -45.53 33.83 -35.84
CA GLU A 1077 -46.57 32.96 -35.25
C GLU A 1077 -46.95 31.78 -36.18
N HIS A 1078 -46.86 31.91 -37.51
CA HIS A 1078 -47.09 30.77 -38.43
C HIS A 1078 -46.02 29.68 -38.32
N PHE A 1079 -44.81 30.05 -37.90
CA PHE A 1079 -43.69 29.13 -37.64
C PHE A 1079 -44.03 28.05 -36.60
N GLU A 1080 -44.87 28.38 -35.61
CA GLU A 1080 -45.34 27.47 -34.54
C GLU A 1080 -46.19 26.31 -35.08
N THR A 1081 -46.83 26.48 -36.25
CA THR A 1081 -47.79 25.50 -36.80
C THR A 1081 -47.20 24.53 -37.84
N GLY A 1082 -46.00 24.81 -38.36
CA GLY A 1082 -45.36 24.01 -39.42
C GLY A 1082 -44.50 22.84 -38.95
N SER A 1083 -44.23 22.71 -37.64
CA SER A 1083 -43.37 21.66 -37.06
C SER A 1083 -44.11 20.38 -36.66
N ALA A 1084 -45.44 20.36 -36.79
CA ALA A 1084 -46.25 19.16 -36.55
C ALA A 1084 -46.49 18.41 -37.88
N SER A 1085 -45.64 17.45 -38.21
CA SER A 1085 -46.00 16.40 -39.19
C SER A 1085 -46.55 15.15 -38.48
N PRO A 1086 -47.60 14.50 -39.02
CA PRO A 1086 -48.33 13.44 -38.34
C PRO A 1086 -47.78 12.03 -38.65
N LEU A 1087 -47.88 11.14 -37.64
CA LEU A 1087 -47.88 9.66 -37.72
C LEU A 1087 -46.63 8.95 -38.29
N ASN A 1088 -45.79 8.41 -37.40
CA ASN A 1088 -45.55 6.96 -37.20
C ASN A 1088 -44.54 6.70 -36.08
#